data_AF-M0QKV4-F1
#
_entry.id   AF-M0QKV4-F1
#
_cell.length_a   1.000
_cell.length_b   1.000
_cell.length_c   1.000
_cell.angle_alpha   90.00
_cell.angle_beta   90.00
_cell.angle_gamma   90.00
#
_symmetry.space_group_name_H-M   'P 1'
#
loop_
_entity.id
_entity.type
_entity.pdbx_description
1 polymer ?
#
loop_
_entity_poly.entity_id
_entity_poly.type
_entity_poly.pdbx_seq_one_letter_code
_entity_poly.pdbx_strand_id
1 'polypeptide(L)'
;MTRWFEHTVVDTGRLPLFFLLVAFVLTFLFIRFSVRMIRAEVSWWPGNVTPGGVHMHHEFFGVILMLLSGFALVALANFETPIANCVLASFFGIGSALVLDEFALILHLRDVYWEEEGRSSIDAVFVAVAIGLLFLLGLRPIGFGEFDEFREAGDTATRVVVLIALAIIVGLAVVTLLKGKLWTGLVGLFVPPLLFVGALRVARPASPWARWRYTSRPGKRAKSLRRERRYREPVVRWKIVLQEAVAGRFGIPDEPPALPLAHDPELPPAIKAPNALATAIRWRRTRHQLELVPIWRLPVILVSLAMVAAFACVGLDDSLQLDALNAGTTATLLAVIAGAMATLTGLVFTAVTLAMQFGASQISIRVVPMLQREPVMRWSIGVFLATFVFTLIVALDLTVSGDDDPAPGISTGIALALTLASAYLFIALVAKVGSILNSAQLLRWIDSEGRGAIRRAYPADAPLPTGVSAPADAPVDTSEPIIINLREIPTRGRVLLAIDLPRIQRLALRWDVRVDLLVGIGDYVPHSGAVFEVRGDRRAVRPHQLLAALLFGDTHRPAVSPAAALQSISDIALKALSPAVNDASRAVQALDHIEDLLLMLAPRVHTESNSPELSTIRGYRRSWADYVSIGTDEIRHHSRGSAQVQRRLRALFDALSEQCSPEQQAPLRARIDALDEQLDAEWAIGLDRDLARASDRQGFGTETGRWSRVRRLSIDHQRERGADDGGVVAD
;
A
#
# COMPACT_ATOMS: atom_id res chain seq x y z
N MET A 1 -1.84 -44.75 -37.29
CA MET A 1 -1.69 -43.28 -37.24
C MET A 1 -2.72 -42.60 -38.13
N THR A 2 -2.86 -42.97 -39.41
CA THR A 2 -3.83 -42.38 -40.35
C THR A 2 -5.29 -42.44 -39.88
N ARG A 3 -5.79 -43.63 -39.48
CA ARG A 3 -7.16 -43.77 -38.93
C ARG A 3 -7.42 -42.98 -37.64
N TRP A 4 -6.40 -42.77 -36.80
CA TRP A 4 -6.56 -42.01 -35.56
C TRP A 4 -6.63 -40.51 -35.86
N PHE A 5 -5.82 -40.03 -36.81
CA PHE A 5 -5.80 -38.65 -37.25
C PHE A 5 -7.13 -38.27 -37.93
N GLU A 6 -7.64 -39.13 -38.82
CA GLU A 6 -8.95 -38.96 -39.44
C GLU A 6 -10.05 -38.88 -38.37
N HIS A 7 -10.19 -39.90 -37.51
CA HIS A 7 -11.26 -39.94 -36.52
C HIS A 7 -11.17 -38.91 -35.38
N THR A 8 -9.96 -38.52 -34.94
CA THR A 8 -9.81 -37.69 -33.74
C THR A 8 -9.63 -36.22 -34.06
N VAL A 9 -9.08 -35.88 -35.24
CA VAL A 9 -8.68 -34.51 -35.60
C VAL A 9 -9.50 -33.96 -36.76
N VAL A 10 -9.67 -34.75 -37.83
CA VAL A 10 -10.41 -34.33 -39.04
C VAL A 10 -11.91 -34.38 -38.79
N ASP A 11 -12.43 -35.53 -38.35
CA ASP A 11 -13.87 -35.78 -38.16
C ASP A 11 -14.47 -34.94 -37.00
N THR A 12 -13.64 -34.47 -36.06
CA THR A 12 -14.08 -33.68 -34.89
C THR A 12 -13.97 -32.16 -35.10
N GLY A 13 -13.61 -31.71 -36.30
CA GLY A 13 -13.46 -30.28 -36.63
C GLY A 13 -12.24 -29.60 -35.98
N ARG A 14 -11.28 -30.38 -35.44
CA ARG A 14 -10.10 -29.86 -34.72
C ARG A 14 -8.89 -29.62 -35.62
N LEU A 15 -9.07 -29.73 -36.93
CA LEU A 15 -8.02 -29.53 -37.91
C LEU A 15 -7.32 -28.17 -37.79
N PRO A 16 -8.01 -27.01 -37.62
CA PRO A 16 -7.34 -25.72 -37.42
C PRO A 16 -6.47 -25.68 -36.15
N LEU A 17 -6.92 -26.32 -35.06
CA LEU A 17 -6.18 -26.38 -33.81
C LEU A 17 -4.91 -27.24 -33.94
N PHE A 18 -4.96 -28.31 -34.73
CA PHE A 18 -3.78 -29.12 -35.06
C PHE A 18 -2.73 -28.29 -35.80
N PHE A 19 -3.15 -27.55 -36.84
CA PHE A 19 -2.28 -26.68 -37.62
C PHE A 19 -1.67 -25.56 -36.77
N LEU A 20 -2.45 -24.96 -35.87
CA LEU A 20 -1.96 -23.99 -34.88
C LEU A 20 -0.84 -24.57 -34.03
N LEU A 21 -1.06 -25.76 -33.45
CA LEU A 21 -0.09 -26.39 -32.55
C LEU A 21 1.21 -26.77 -33.27
N VAL A 22 1.10 -27.33 -34.49
CA VAL A 22 2.25 -27.69 -35.31
C VAL A 22 3.04 -26.45 -35.70
N ALA A 23 2.37 -25.41 -36.21
CA ALA A 23 3.01 -24.16 -36.60
C ALA A 23 3.70 -23.47 -35.40
N PHE A 24 3.05 -23.49 -34.24
CA PHE A 24 3.60 -22.98 -32.98
C PHE A 24 4.90 -23.71 -32.57
N VAL A 25 4.87 -25.04 -32.51
CA VAL A 25 6.04 -25.84 -32.09
C VAL A 25 7.20 -25.67 -33.08
N LEU A 26 6.94 -25.74 -34.38
CA LEU A 26 7.96 -25.60 -35.41
C LEU A 26 8.60 -24.21 -35.38
N THR A 27 7.80 -23.16 -35.24
CA THR A 27 8.29 -21.77 -35.17
C THR A 27 9.15 -21.55 -33.92
N PHE A 28 8.70 -22.04 -32.77
CA PHE A 28 9.47 -21.91 -31.53
C PHE A 28 10.83 -22.62 -31.64
N LEU A 29 10.86 -23.86 -32.15
CA LEU A 29 12.10 -24.60 -32.37
C LEU A 29 13.01 -23.89 -33.38
N PHE A 30 12.43 -23.34 -34.45
CA PHE A 30 13.16 -22.59 -35.47
C PHE A 30 13.82 -21.34 -34.90
N ILE A 31 13.11 -20.53 -34.11
CA ILE A 31 13.66 -19.31 -33.51
C ILE A 31 14.73 -19.65 -32.47
N ARG A 32 14.53 -20.69 -31.64
CA ARG A 32 15.56 -21.17 -30.71
C ARG A 32 16.81 -21.66 -31.42
N PHE A 33 16.63 -22.38 -32.52
CA PHE A 33 17.73 -22.78 -33.40
C PHE A 33 18.45 -21.55 -33.98
N SER A 34 17.70 -20.58 -34.52
CA SER A 34 18.23 -19.32 -35.05
C SER A 34 19.09 -18.57 -34.02
N VAL A 35 18.57 -18.36 -32.80
CA VAL A 35 19.30 -17.71 -31.71
C VAL A 35 20.57 -18.47 -31.34
N ARG A 36 20.53 -19.81 -31.34
CA ARG A 36 21.70 -20.65 -31.09
C ARG A 36 22.76 -20.50 -32.20
N MET A 37 22.34 -20.45 -33.46
CA MET A 37 23.24 -20.28 -34.60
C MET A 37 23.88 -18.89 -34.63
N ILE A 38 23.13 -17.86 -34.23
CA ILE A 38 23.64 -16.48 -34.07
C ILE A 38 24.68 -16.43 -32.94
N ARG A 39 24.39 -17.04 -31.77
CA ARG A 39 25.35 -17.10 -30.65
C ARG A 39 26.60 -17.93 -30.95
N ALA A 40 26.49 -18.91 -31.85
CA ALA A 40 27.61 -19.73 -32.29
C ALA A 40 28.38 -19.12 -33.48
N GLU A 41 28.05 -17.88 -33.89
CA GLU A 41 28.71 -17.11 -34.96
C GLU A 41 28.87 -17.89 -36.28
N VAL A 42 27.86 -18.66 -36.64
CA VAL A 42 27.95 -19.55 -37.80
C VAL A 42 27.78 -18.78 -39.11
N SER A 43 28.79 -18.87 -39.97
CA SER A 43 28.96 -18.03 -41.17
C SER A 43 27.87 -18.16 -42.25
N TRP A 44 27.08 -19.23 -42.28
CA TRP A 44 26.01 -19.44 -43.26
C TRP A 44 24.63 -18.91 -42.82
N TRP A 45 24.49 -18.44 -41.57
CA TRP A 45 23.21 -17.96 -41.04
C TRP A 45 23.10 -16.42 -41.15
N PRO A 46 21.95 -15.86 -41.60
CA PRO A 46 21.83 -14.44 -41.98
C PRO A 46 21.94 -13.38 -40.85
N GLY A 47 22.40 -13.75 -39.65
CA GLY A 47 22.63 -12.80 -38.55
C GLY A 47 21.39 -12.05 -38.09
N ASN A 48 21.59 -10.95 -37.35
CA ASN A 48 20.50 -10.08 -36.86
C ASN A 48 20.02 -9.13 -37.96
N VAL A 49 18.70 -8.98 -38.10
CA VAL A 49 18.08 -8.03 -39.04
C VAL A 49 17.87 -6.69 -38.33
N THR A 50 18.58 -5.64 -38.78
CA THR A 50 18.42 -4.26 -38.24
C THR A 50 18.13 -3.27 -39.37
N PRO A 51 16.86 -3.01 -39.72
CA PRO A 51 16.49 -1.95 -40.64
C PRO A 51 16.61 -0.59 -39.92
N GLY A 52 17.54 0.27 -40.36
CA GLY A 52 17.56 1.68 -39.95
C GLY A 52 18.01 2.00 -38.51
N GLY A 53 18.77 1.12 -37.85
CA GLY A 53 19.36 1.39 -36.53
C GLY A 53 18.42 1.19 -35.33
N VAL A 54 17.19 0.70 -35.55
CA VAL A 54 16.24 0.30 -34.50
C VAL A 54 16.20 -1.23 -34.40
N HIS A 55 16.51 -1.76 -33.21
CA HIS A 55 16.40 -3.20 -32.94
C HIS A 55 14.92 -3.57 -32.72
N MET A 56 14.28 -4.15 -33.73
CA MET A 56 12.92 -4.71 -33.58
C MET A 56 13.02 -6.14 -33.05
N HIS A 57 12.45 -6.40 -31.86
CA HIS A 57 12.31 -7.75 -31.34
C HIS A 57 11.33 -8.54 -32.22
N HIS A 58 11.59 -9.83 -32.41
CA HIS A 58 10.73 -10.71 -33.21
C HIS A 58 9.31 -10.86 -32.62
N GLU A 59 9.15 -10.54 -31.33
CA GLU A 59 7.86 -10.36 -30.64
C GLU A 59 6.93 -9.39 -31.39
N PHE A 60 7.45 -8.28 -31.94
CA PHE A 60 6.65 -7.27 -32.65
C PHE A 60 5.89 -7.88 -33.84
N PHE A 61 6.59 -8.69 -34.65
CA PHE A 61 5.97 -9.43 -35.76
C PHE A 61 4.97 -10.48 -35.26
N GLY A 62 5.28 -11.10 -34.11
CA GLY A 62 4.39 -12.03 -33.45
C GLY A 62 3.04 -11.42 -33.07
N VAL A 63 3.06 -10.23 -32.44
CA VAL A 63 1.84 -9.49 -32.06
C VAL A 63 1.01 -9.13 -33.29
N ILE A 64 1.64 -8.64 -34.36
CA ILE A 64 0.94 -8.30 -35.62
C ILE A 64 0.27 -9.54 -36.21
N LEU A 65 0.98 -10.66 -36.30
CA LEU A 65 0.44 -11.92 -36.82
C LEU A 65 -0.74 -12.42 -35.99
N MET A 66 -0.65 -12.38 -34.66
CA MET A 66 -1.74 -12.77 -33.76
C MET A 66 -2.97 -11.88 -33.93
N LEU A 67 -2.79 -10.56 -34.02
CA LEU A 67 -3.89 -9.61 -34.18
C LEU A 67 -4.60 -9.77 -35.52
N LEU A 68 -3.85 -9.84 -36.64
CA LEU A 68 -4.43 -9.99 -37.97
C LEU A 68 -5.14 -11.33 -38.13
N SER A 69 -4.51 -12.44 -37.71
CA SER A 69 -5.10 -13.76 -37.82
C SER A 69 -6.27 -13.97 -36.84
N GLY A 70 -6.16 -13.47 -35.61
CA GLY A 70 -7.23 -13.52 -34.61
C GLY A 70 -8.45 -12.71 -35.04
N PHE A 71 -8.26 -11.50 -35.56
CA PHE A 71 -9.33 -10.67 -36.11
C PHE A 71 -9.99 -11.36 -37.33
N ALA A 72 -9.19 -11.90 -38.25
CA ALA A 72 -9.71 -12.61 -39.41
C ALA A 72 -10.49 -13.88 -39.03
N LEU A 73 -10.05 -14.63 -38.01
CA LEU A 73 -10.78 -15.79 -37.48
C LEU A 73 -12.15 -15.39 -36.90
N VAL A 74 -12.23 -14.24 -36.22
CA VAL A 74 -13.51 -13.71 -35.71
C VAL A 74 -14.40 -13.21 -36.84
N ALA A 75 -13.85 -12.47 -37.80
CA ALA A 75 -14.59 -11.95 -38.95
C ALA A 75 -15.14 -13.08 -39.85
N LEU A 76 -14.41 -14.19 -39.96
CA LEU A 76 -14.79 -15.36 -40.75
C LEU A 76 -15.55 -16.42 -39.95
N ALA A 77 -15.82 -16.20 -38.66
CA ALA A 77 -16.38 -17.22 -37.76
C ALA A 77 -17.73 -17.78 -38.23
N ASN A 78 -18.53 -16.99 -38.95
CA ASN A 78 -19.84 -17.38 -39.46
C ASN A 78 -19.81 -17.97 -40.88
N PHE A 79 -18.63 -18.09 -41.50
CA PHE A 79 -18.47 -18.62 -42.86
C PHE A 79 -17.81 -20.01 -42.83
N GLU A 80 -18.36 -20.96 -43.57
CA GLU A 80 -17.76 -22.30 -43.72
C GLU A 80 -16.50 -22.23 -44.61
N THR A 81 -15.36 -21.90 -44.01
CA THR A 81 -14.07 -21.76 -44.72
C THR A 81 -12.96 -22.63 -44.10
N PRO A 82 -13.00 -23.98 -44.27
CA PRO A 82 -12.11 -24.90 -43.56
C PRO A 82 -10.61 -24.66 -43.83
N ILE A 83 -10.25 -24.34 -45.08
CA ILE A 83 -8.87 -24.07 -45.50
C ILE A 83 -8.39 -22.74 -44.90
N ALA A 84 -9.21 -21.69 -44.99
CA ALA A 84 -8.87 -20.38 -44.44
C ALA A 84 -8.66 -20.46 -42.93
N ASN A 85 -9.51 -21.20 -42.22
CA ASN A 85 -9.37 -21.42 -40.78
C ASN A 85 -8.05 -22.14 -40.42
N CYS A 86 -7.62 -23.14 -41.20
CA CYS A 86 -6.33 -23.81 -40.96
C CYS A 86 -5.13 -22.88 -41.22
N VAL A 87 -5.19 -22.06 -42.28
CA VAL A 87 -4.14 -21.09 -42.62
C VAL A 87 -4.04 -20.00 -41.55
N LEU A 88 -5.17 -19.43 -41.15
CA LEU A 88 -5.23 -18.39 -40.12
C LEU A 88 -4.80 -18.93 -38.76
N ALA A 89 -5.23 -20.14 -38.39
CA ALA A 89 -4.79 -20.79 -37.16
C ALA A 89 -3.28 -21.08 -37.16
N SER A 90 -2.69 -21.40 -38.32
CA SER A 90 -1.24 -21.54 -38.48
C SER A 90 -0.53 -20.21 -38.24
N PHE A 91 -0.99 -19.11 -38.84
CA PHE A 91 -0.42 -17.78 -38.62
C PHE A 91 -0.55 -17.32 -37.16
N PHE A 92 -1.68 -17.62 -36.52
CA PHE A 92 -1.88 -17.37 -35.10
C PHE A 92 -0.90 -18.17 -34.24
N GLY A 93 -0.65 -19.44 -34.59
CA GLY A 93 0.35 -20.29 -33.96
C GLY A 93 1.78 -19.77 -34.11
N ILE A 94 2.17 -19.34 -35.32
CA ILE A 94 3.47 -18.70 -35.59
C ILE A 94 3.61 -17.44 -34.73
N GLY A 95 2.62 -16.54 -34.76
CA GLY A 95 2.65 -15.30 -34.00
C GLY A 95 2.76 -15.54 -32.50
N SER A 96 1.97 -16.49 -31.97
CA SER A 96 1.98 -16.87 -30.56
C SER A 96 3.34 -17.45 -30.13
N ALA A 97 4.03 -18.20 -30.99
CA ALA A 97 5.34 -18.75 -30.70
C ALA A 97 6.42 -17.66 -30.60
N LEU A 98 6.38 -16.66 -31.49
CA LEU A 98 7.28 -15.51 -31.48
C LEU A 98 7.10 -14.65 -30.22
N VAL A 99 5.85 -14.42 -29.80
CA VAL A 99 5.56 -13.65 -28.58
C VAL A 99 5.98 -14.42 -27.32
N LEU A 100 5.69 -15.72 -27.24
CA LEU A 100 6.06 -16.53 -26.07
C LEU A 100 7.56 -16.80 -25.96
N ASP A 101 8.33 -16.67 -27.03
CA ASP A 101 9.79 -16.77 -26.95
C ASP A 101 10.41 -15.66 -26.08
N GLU A 102 9.79 -14.47 -26.10
CA GLU A 102 10.16 -13.27 -25.33
C GLU A 102 9.32 -13.10 -24.05
N PHE A 103 8.64 -14.15 -23.58
CA PHE A 103 7.75 -14.09 -22.40
C PHE A 103 8.39 -13.44 -21.16
N ALA A 104 9.71 -13.60 -20.98
CA ALA A 104 10.45 -12.97 -19.88
C ALA A 104 10.42 -11.42 -19.97
N LEU A 105 10.60 -10.87 -21.17
CA LEU A 105 10.61 -9.43 -21.45
C LEU A 105 9.23 -8.80 -21.21
N ILE A 106 8.17 -9.51 -21.59
CA ILE A 106 6.77 -9.11 -21.38
C ILE A 106 6.44 -9.00 -19.89
N LEU A 107 6.94 -9.93 -19.07
CA LEU A 107 6.64 -9.99 -17.64
C LEU A 107 7.57 -9.10 -16.78
N HIS A 108 8.82 -8.93 -17.22
CA HIS A 108 9.86 -8.18 -16.52
C HIS A 108 10.41 -7.09 -17.45
N LEU A 109 9.71 -5.95 -17.47
CA LEU A 109 10.04 -4.75 -18.24
C LEU A 109 11.28 -4.03 -17.66
N ARG A 110 12.45 -4.68 -17.67
CA ARG A 110 13.76 -4.07 -17.33
C ARG A 110 14.83 -4.53 -18.31
N ASP A 111 15.56 -3.56 -18.83
CA ASP A 111 16.52 -3.67 -19.93
C ASP A 111 17.91 -4.22 -19.49
N VAL A 112 17.95 -5.24 -18.63
CA VAL A 112 19.21 -5.79 -18.10
C VAL A 112 19.20 -7.31 -18.07
N TYR A 113 19.55 -7.89 -19.21
CA TYR A 113 19.74 -9.32 -19.45
C TYR A 113 20.94 -9.88 -18.68
N TRP A 114 20.74 -10.70 -17.64
CA TRP A 114 21.74 -11.69 -17.22
C TRP A 114 21.13 -13.03 -16.78
N GLU A 115 21.46 -14.05 -17.57
CA GLU A 115 21.64 -15.50 -17.33
C GLU A 115 20.51 -16.40 -16.80
N GLU A 116 19.57 -15.97 -15.96
CA GLU A 116 18.58 -16.92 -15.37
C GLU A 116 17.22 -16.99 -16.10
N GLU A 117 16.87 -15.98 -16.89
CA GLU A 117 15.48 -15.77 -17.37
C GLU A 117 15.13 -16.47 -18.69
N GLY A 118 16.12 -16.95 -19.46
CA GLY A 118 15.89 -17.75 -20.68
C GLY A 118 15.18 -19.09 -20.42
N ARG A 119 15.11 -19.53 -19.16
CA ARG A 119 14.36 -20.73 -18.73
C ARG A 119 12.85 -20.47 -18.61
N SER A 120 12.43 -19.22 -18.41
CA SER A 120 11.04 -18.86 -18.14
C SER A 120 10.16 -18.87 -19.39
N SER A 121 10.70 -18.48 -20.55
CA SER A 121 10.00 -18.57 -21.84
C SER A 121 9.81 -20.03 -22.28
N ILE A 122 10.78 -20.90 -22.05
CA ILE A 122 10.64 -22.34 -22.30
C ILE A 122 9.54 -22.96 -21.42
N ASP A 123 9.42 -22.51 -20.16
CA ASP A 123 8.33 -22.94 -19.27
C ASP A 123 6.95 -22.53 -19.77
N ALA A 124 6.81 -21.28 -20.24
CA ALA A 124 5.56 -20.78 -20.81
C ALA A 124 5.16 -21.57 -22.07
N VAL A 125 6.13 -21.92 -22.91
CA VAL A 125 5.89 -22.70 -24.14
C VAL A 125 5.48 -24.13 -23.83
N PHE A 126 6.12 -24.82 -22.89
CA PHE A 126 5.66 -26.16 -22.48
C PHE A 126 4.23 -26.16 -21.95
N VAL A 127 3.83 -25.10 -21.23
CA VAL A 127 2.46 -24.92 -20.77
C VAL A 127 1.50 -24.75 -21.96
N ALA A 128 1.83 -23.87 -22.90
CA ALA A 128 1.01 -23.63 -24.09
C ALA A 128 0.82 -24.91 -24.93
N VAL A 129 1.91 -25.67 -25.16
CA VAL A 129 1.87 -26.96 -25.88
C VAL A 129 1.02 -27.98 -25.14
N ALA A 130 1.17 -28.10 -23.82
CA ALA A 130 0.39 -29.04 -23.03
C ALA A 130 -1.12 -28.73 -23.08
N ILE A 131 -1.50 -27.46 -22.95
CA ILE A 131 -2.90 -27.03 -23.08
C ILE A 131 -3.42 -27.32 -24.50
N GLY A 132 -2.65 -26.95 -25.54
CA GLY A 132 -3.02 -27.19 -26.93
C GLY A 132 -3.22 -28.68 -27.24
N LEU A 133 -2.37 -29.55 -26.70
CA LEU A 133 -2.52 -31.02 -26.79
C LEU A 133 -3.80 -31.51 -26.12
N LEU A 134 -4.16 -30.98 -24.94
CA LEU A 134 -5.40 -31.36 -24.25
C LEU A 134 -6.63 -31.01 -25.09
N PHE A 135 -6.68 -29.79 -25.65
CA PHE A 135 -7.76 -29.39 -26.56
C PHE A 135 -7.79 -30.22 -27.85
N LEU A 136 -6.62 -30.55 -28.41
CA LEU A 136 -6.52 -31.39 -29.62
C LEU A 136 -7.04 -32.82 -29.37
N LEU A 137 -6.71 -33.39 -28.21
CA LEU A 137 -7.25 -34.67 -27.74
C LEU A 137 -8.75 -34.60 -27.40
N GLY A 138 -9.34 -33.40 -27.38
CA GLY A 138 -10.77 -33.20 -27.16
C GLY A 138 -11.18 -33.03 -25.73
N LEU A 139 -10.22 -32.92 -24.82
CA LEU A 139 -10.49 -32.56 -23.45
C LEU A 139 -10.86 -31.08 -23.46
N ARG A 140 -12.12 -30.80 -23.14
CA ARG A 140 -12.60 -29.44 -22.93
C ARG A 140 -12.36 -29.07 -21.47
N PRO A 141 -11.99 -27.82 -21.17
CA PRO A 141 -11.97 -27.36 -19.79
C PRO A 141 -13.40 -27.44 -19.24
N ILE A 142 -13.52 -27.79 -17.97
CA ILE A 142 -14.81 -27.94 -17.29
C ILE A 142 -15.62 -26.64 -17.44
N GLY A 143 -16.86 -26.75 -17.91
CA GLY A 143 -17.73 -25.61 -18.25
C GLY A 143 -17.64 -25.12 -19.70
N PHE A 144 -17.01 -25.83 -20.64
CA PHE A 144 -17.09 -25.47 -22.06
C PHE A 144 -17.86 -26.55 -22.85
N GLY A 145 -19.06 -26.20 -23.34
CA GLY A 145 -19.95 -27.05 -24.15
C GLY A 145 -20.96 -27.90 -23.37
N GLU A 146 -20.68 -28.15 -22.09
CA GLU A 146 -21.60 -28.80 -21.16
C GLU A 146 -22.81 -27.89 -20.83
N PHE A 147 -22.64 -26.56 -20.87
CA PHE A 147 -23.71 -25.60 -20.58
C PHE A 147 -24.92 -25.69 -21.52
N ASP A 148 -24.74 -26.09 -22.78
CA ASP A 148 -25.84 -26.18 -23.75
C ASP A 148 -26.73 -27.40 -23.48
N GLU A 149 -26.14 -28.58 -23.21
CA GLU A 149 -26.87 -29.78 -22.76
C GLU A 149 -27.55 -29.57 -21.40
N PHE A 150 -26.97 -28.73 -20.51
CA PHE A 150 -27.54 -28.39 -19.20
C PHE A 150 -28.64 -27.33 -19.24
N ARG A 151 -28.62 -26.43 -20.25
CA ARG A 151 -29.70 -25.46 -20.49
C ARG A 151 -30.98 -26.18 -20.92
N GLU A 152 -30.85 -27.29 -21.66
CA GLU A 152 -31.97 -28.11 -22.12
C GLU A 152 -32.49 -29.13 -21.08
N ALA A 153 -31.67 -29.52 -20.08
CA ALA A 153 -32.14 -30.35 -18.97
C ALA A 153 -33.11 -29.57 -18.07
N GLY A 154 -34.41 -29.86 -18.16
CA GLY A 154 -35.51 -29.12 -17.52
C GLY A 154 -35.69 -29.32 -16.01
N ASP A 155 -34.77 -29.99 -15.30
CA ASP A 155 -34.90 -30.26 -13.87
C ASP A 155 -33.98 -29.36 -13.00
N THR A 156 -34.61 -28.59 -12.11
CA THR A 156 -33.96 -27.60 -11.23
C THR A 156 -32.98 -28.25 -10.25
N ALA A 157 -33.26 -29.47 -9.80
CA ALA A 157 -32.38 -30.20 -8.88
C ALA A 157 -31.05 -30.56 -9.56
N THR A 158 -31.11 -31.01 -10.81
CA THR A 158 -29.92 -31.33 -11.62
C THR A 158 -29.04 -30.09 -11.82
N ARG A 159 -29.63 -28.91 -12.09
CA ARG A 159 -28.88 -27.65 -12.26
C ARG A 159 -28.17 -27.20 -10.98
N VAL A 160 -28.83 -27.29 -9.83
CA VAL A 160 -28.24 -26.96 -8.52
C VAL A 160 -27.06 -27.90 -8.20
N VAL A 161 -27.21 -29.19 -8.46
CA VAL A 161 -26.14 -30.18 -8.25
C VAL A 161 -24.92 -29.87 -9.14
N VAL A 162 -25.14 -29.49 -10.39
CA VAL A 162 -24.06 -29.13 -11.33
C VAL A 162 -23.36 -27.83 -10.91
N LEU A 163 -24.10 -26.80 -10.49
CA LEU A 163 -23.51 -25.55 -9.99
C LEU A 163 -22.66 -25.78 -8.73
N ILE A 164 -23.14 -26.63 -7.81
CA ILE A 164 -22.39 -27.03 -6.63
C ILE A 164 -21.12 -27.81 -7.04
N ALA A 165 -21.22 -28.74 -7.99
CA ALA A 165 -20.08 -29.49 -8.50
C ALA A 165 -19.04 -28.58 -9.15
N LEU A 166 -19.47 -27.61 -9.96
CA LEU A 166 -18.61 -26.62 -10.60
C LEU A 166 -17.91 -25.73 -9.56
N ALA A 167 -18.66 -25.22 -8.57
CA ALA A 167 -18.10 -24.43 -7.47
C ALA A 167 -17.06 -25.21 -6.66
N ILE A 168 -17.30 -26.51 -6.41
CA ILE A 168 -16.34 -27.40 -5.73
C ILE A 168 -15.08 -27.56 -6.59
N ILE A 169 -15.22 -27.82 -7.88
CA ILE A 169 -14.09 -28.02 -8.81
C ILE A 169 -13.24 -26.74 -8.93
N VAL A 170 -13.87 -25.59 -9.13
CA VAL A 170 -13.20 -24.28 -9.17
C VAL A 170 -12.52 -23.99 -7.83
N GLY A 171 -13.20 -24.26 -6.71
CA GLY A 171 -12.64 -24.15 -5.37
C GLY A 171 -11.38 -25.03 -5.19
N LEU A 172 -11.42 -26.28 -5.67
CA LEU A 172 -10.28 -27.19 -5.64
C LEU A 172 -9.14 -26.69 -6.52
N ALA A 173 -9.42 -26.18 -7.72
CA ALA A 173 -8.44 -25.56 -8.60
C ALA A 173 -7.73 -24.39 -7.91
N VAL A 174 -8.48 -23.45 -7.32
CA VAL A 174 -7.93 -22.33 -6.56
C VAL A 174 -7.05 -22.82 -5.40
N VAL A 175 -7.52 -23.81 -4.63
CA VAL A 175 -6.74 -24.39 -3.53
C VAL A 175 -5.43 -25.02 -4.05
N THR A 176 -5.46 -25.74 -5.17
CA THR A 176 -4.25 -26.36 -5.76
C THR A 176 -3.23 -25.32 -6.24
N LEU A 177 -3.70 -24.20 -6.81
CA LEU A 177 -2.88 -23.08 -7.27
C LEU A 177 -2.27 -22.32 -6.08
N LEU A 178 -3.05 -22.01 -5.04
CA LEU A 178 -2.56 -21.40 -3.79
C LEU A 178 -1.51 -22.27 -3.08
N LYS A 179 -1.62 -23.61 -3.24
CA LYS A 179 -0.62 -24.58 -2.78
C LYS A 179 0.64 -24.64 -3.65
N GLY A 180 0.74 -23.80 -4.68
CA GLY A 180 1.90 -23.63 -5.55
C GLY A 180 2.05 -24.73 -6.60
N LYS A 181 0.98 -25.46 -6.94
CA LYS A 181 1.02 -26.59 -7.87
C LYS A 181 0.35 -26.23 -9.20
N LEU A 182 0.98 -25.29 -9.91
CA LEU A 182 0.49 -24.75 -11.20
C LEU A 182 0.10 -25.84 -12.19
N TRP A 183 1.00 -26.79 -12.46
CA TRP A 183 0.75 -27.91 -13.39
C TRP A 183 -0.43 -28.81 -13.02
N THR A 184 -0.58 -29.20 -11.74
CA THR A 184 -1.70 -30.05 -11.33
C THR A 184 -3.02 -29.28 -11.30
N GLY A 185 -2.98 -27.96 -11.08
CA GLY A 185 -4.17 -27.12 -11.13
C GLY A 185 -4.64 -26.89 -12.56
N LEU A 186 -3.70 -26.62 -13.47
CA LEU A 186 -3.99 -26.34 -14.88
C LEU A 186 -4.47 -27.60 -15.62
N VAL A 187 -3.75 -28.72 -15.50
CA VAL A 187 -4.17 -30.00 -16.08
C VAL A 187 -5.42 -30.54 -15.37
N GLY A 188 -5.55 -30.27 -14.07
CA GLY A 188 -6.73 -30.67 -13.30
C GLY A 188 -8.03 -30.00 -13.72
N LEU A 189 -7.97 -28.84 -14.41
CA LEU A 189 -9.14 -28.21 -15.02
C LEU A 189 -9.70 -29.01 -16.21
N PHE A 190 -8.88 -29.85 -16.83
CA PHE A 190 -9.29 -30.78 -17.89
C PHE A 190 -9.52 -32.20 -17.32
N VAL A 191 -8.92 -32.51 -16.18
CA VAL A 191 -8.99 -33.83 -15.53
C VAL A 191 -9.30 -33.64 -14.02
N PRO A 192 -10.58 -33.45 -13.64
CA PRO A 192 -10.98 -33.05 -12.29
C PRO A 192 -10.45 -33.92 -11.13
N PRO A 193 -10.28 -35.26 -11.26
CA PRO A 193 -9.65 -36.07 -10.21
C PRO A 193 -8.27 -35.58 -9.75
N LEU A 194 -7.49 -34.94 -10.64
CA LEU A 194 -6.18 -34.37 -10.30
C LEU A 194 -6.29 -33.18 -9.34
N LEU A 195 -7.41 -32.43 -9.37
CA LEU A 195 -7.65 -31.32 -8.46
C LEU A 195 -7.87 -31.80 -7.04
N PHE A 196 -8.60 -32.90 -6.84
CA PHE A 196 -8.75 -33.53 -5.52
C PHE A 196 -7.40 -33.98 -4.95
N VAL A 197 -6.58 -34.67 -5.75
CA VAL A 197 -5.23 -35.09 -5.34
C VAL A 197 -4.33 -33.88 -5.05
N GLY A 198 -4.39 -32.84 -5.90
CA GLY A 198 -3.65 -31.60 -5.74
C GLY A 198 -4.07 -30.81 -4.50
N ALA A 199 -5.36 -30.82 -4.16
CA ALA A 199 -5.93 -30.15 -2.99
C ALA A 199 -5.66 -30.92 -1.69
N LEU A 200 -5.71 -32.25 -1.68
CA LEU A 200 -5.41 -33.05 -0.49
C LEU A 200 -3.90 -33.04 -0.15
N ARG A 201 -3.04 -33.03 -1.16
CA ARG A 201 -1.58 -33.14 -0.97
C ARG A 201 -0.99 -31.85 -0.35
N VAL A 202 0.07 -32.02 0.46
CA VAL A 202 0.80 -30.92 1.15
C VAL A 202 1.23 -29.82 0.16
N ALA A 203 1.20 -28.56 0.60
CA ALA A 203 1.55 -27.38 -0.19
C ALA A 203 3.07 -27.23 -0.39
N ARG A 204 3.49 -26.51 -1.45
CA ARG A 204 4.91 -26.25 -1.71
C ARG A 204 5.49 -25.26 -0.69
N PRO A 205 6.77 -25.38 -0.29
CA PRO A 205 7.38 -24.57 0.77
C PRO A 205 7.33 -23.05 0.51
N ALA A 206 7.43 -22.65 -0.77
CA ALA A 206 7.41 -21.25 -1.20
C ALA A 206 6.01 -20.77 -1.66
N SER A 207 4.93 -21.54 -1.46
CA SER A 207 3.59 -21.14 -1.92
C SER A 207 2.91 -20.15 -0.97
N PRO A 208 1.95 -19.33 -1.45
CA PRO A 208 1.11 -18.48 -0.59
C PRO A 208 0.46 -19.26 0.56
N TRP A 209 -0.06 -20.47 0.27
CA TRP A 209 -0.64 -21.36 1.28
C TRP A 209 0.35 -21.79 2.37
N ALA A 210 1.61 -22.09 2.02
CA ALA A 210 2.61 -22.46 3.02
C ALA A 210 3.03 -21.25 3.88
N ARG A 211 3.19 -20.07 3.28
CA ARG A 211 3.51 -18.83 4.01
C ARG A 211 2.40 -18.42 4.99
N TRP A 212 1.15 -18.61 4.60
CA TRP A 212 0.01 -18.30 5.44
C TRP A 212 -0.24 -19.38 6.50
N ARG A 213 -0.20 -20.66 6.14
CA ARG A 213 -0.71 -21.76 6.99
C ARG A 213 0.36 -22.60 7.70
N TYR A 214 1.58 -22.68 7.17
CA TYR A 214 2.65 -23.55 7.69
C TYR A 214 3.68 -22.80 8.55
N THR A 215 3.62 -21.47 8.60
CA THR A 215 4.49 -20.62 9.43
C THR A 215 4.35 -20.92 10.93
N SER A 216 3.14 -21.23 11.39
CA SER A 216 2.84 -21.60 12.78
C SER A 216 2.89 -23.11 13.05
N ARG A 217 3.33 -23.95 12.09
CA ARG A 217 3.31 -25.43 12.22
C ARG A 217 4.61 -26.07 11.71
N PRO A 218 5.66 -26.20 12.56
CA PRO A 218 7.00 -26.64 12.14
C PRO A 218 7.01 -28.05 11.51
N GLY A 219 6.21 -29.00 12.03
CA GLY A 219 6.16 -30.37 11.49
C GLY A 219 5.62 -30.47 10.05
N LYS A 220 4.62 -29.66 9.68
CA LYS A 220 4.09 -29.64 8.31
C LYS A 220 5.04 -28.94 7.33
N ARG A 221 5.80 -27.94 7.81
CA ARG A 221 6.86 -27.27 7.04
C ARG A 221 8.07 -28.18 6.79
N ALA A 222 8.50 -28.96 7.79
CA ALA A 222 9.55 -29.96 7.61
C ALA A 222 9.14 -31.06 6.62
N LYS A 223 7.87 -31.51 6.67
CA LYS A 223 7.31 -32.50 5.73
C LYS A 223 7.23 -31.96 4.29
N SER A 224 6.92 -30.68 4.09
CA SER A 224 6.92 -30.07 2.74
C SER A 224 8.33 -29.92 2.18
N LEU A 225 9.30 -29.47 2.99
CA LEU A 225 10.71 -29.34 2.60
C LEU A 225 11.33 -30.69 2.23
N ARG A 226 11.13 -31.73 3.05
CA ARG A 226 11.67 -33.09 2.79
C ARG A 226 11.14 -33.69 1.48
N ARG A 227 9.87 -33.45 1.14
CA ARG A 227 9.28 -33.93 -0.10
C ARG A 227 9.73 -33.16 -1.33
N GLU A 228 9.90 -31.84 -1.21
CA GLU A 228 10.43 -31.01 -2.29
C GLU A 228 11.81 -31.52 -2.71
N ARG A 229 12.68 -31.81 -1.72
CA ARG A 229 14.00 -32.43 -1.96
C ARG A 229 13.90 -33.80 -2.63
N ARG A 230 13.10 -34.72 -2.09
CA ARG A 230 13.08 -36.12 -2.57
C ARG A 230 12.48 -36.32 -3.97
N TYR A 231 11.40 -35.61 -4.30
CA TYR A 231 10.66 -35.89 -5.54
C TYR A 231 10.84 -34.83 -6.61
N ARG A 232 11.11 -33.57 -6.22
CA ARG A 232 11.14 -32.47 -7.18
C ARG A 232 12.55 -32.09 -7.62
N GLU A 233 13.54 -32.07 -6.71
CA GLU A 233 14.93 -31.79 -7.12
C GLU A 233 15.41 -32.71 -8.27
N PRO A 234 15.12 -34.02 -8.30
CA PRO A 234 15.50 -34.87 -9.43
C PRO A 234 14.78 -34.48 -10.73
N VAL A 235 13.48 -34.18 -10.67
CA VAL A 235 12.69 -33.78 -11.84
C VAL A 235 13.10 -32.40 -12.34
N VAL A 236 13.45 -31.48 -11.44
CA VAL A 236 13.96 -30.15 -11.79
C VAL A 236 15.34 -30.27 -12.43
N ARG A 237 16.23 -31.15 -11.95
CA ARG A 237 17.50 -31.43 -12.62
C ARG A 237 17.29 -31.99 -14.03
N TRP A 238 16.41 -32.98 -14.19
CA TRP A 238 16.06 -33.51 -15.51
C TRP A 238 15.44 -32.46 -16.44
N LYS A 239 14.57 -31.61 -15.90
CA LYS A 239 13.99 -30.47 -16.62
C LYS A 239 15.07 -29.47 -17.06
N ILE A 240 16.03 -29.14 -16.19
CA ILE A 240 17.15 -28.25 -16.52
C ILE A 240 17.99 -28.85 -17.65
N VAL A 241 18.28 -30.15 -17.62
CA VAL A 241 19.00 -30.86 -18.70
C VAL A 241 18.23 -30.76 -20.03
N LEU A 242 16.90 -30.95 -20.02
CA LEU A 242 16.07 -30.82 -21.22
C LEU A 242 16.03 -29.36 -21.72
N GLN A 243 15.93 -28.39 -20.82
CA GLN A 243 15.94 -26.96 -21.16
C GLN A 243 17.28 -26.53 -21.75
N GLU A 244 18.39 -27.02 -21.19
CA GLU A 244 19.76 -26.76 -21.69
C GLU A 244 20.02 -27.45 -23.04
N ALA A 245 19.39 -28.60 -23.31
CA ALA A 245 19.44 -29.24 -24.62
C ALA A 245 18.77 -28.37 -25.71
N VAL A 246 17.65 -27.72 -25.38
CA VAL A 246 16.87 -26.86 -26.30
C VAL A 246 17.49 -25.46 -26.46
N ALA A 247 18.02 -24.86 -25.38
CA ALA A 247 18.46 -23.45 -25.37
C ALA A 247 19.98 -23.22 -25.29
N GLY A 248 20.80 -24.27 -25.11
CA GLY A 248 22.24 -24.17 -24.84
C GLY A 248 22.55 -24.05 -23.35
N ARG A 249 23.81 -24.31 -22.96
CA ARG A 249 24.27 -24.16 -21.56
C ARG A 249 24.17 -22.69 -21.16
N PHE A 250 23.43 -22.41 -20.09
CA PHE A 250 23.44 -21.11 -19.43
C PHE A 250 24.71 -21.05 -18.57
N GLY A 251 25.53 -20.02 -18.77
CA GLY A 251 26.72 -19.79 -17.95
C GLY A 251 26.33 -19.83 -16.48
N ILE A 252 27.02 -20.68 -15.72
CA ILE A 252 27.01 -20.60 -14.26
C ILE A 252 28.05 -19.50 -13.98
N PRO A 253 27.74 -18.43 -13.22
CA PRO A 253 28.79 -17.54 -12.75
C PRO A 253 29.82 -18.38 -12.00
N ASP A 254 31.11 -18.18 -12.32
CA ASP A 254 32.21 -18.85 -11.63
C ASP A 254 31.97 -18.81 -10.12
N GLU A 255 32.15 -19.97 -9.49
CA GLU A 255 32.14 -20.09 -8.03
C GLU A 255 33.08 -19.00 -7.48
N PRO A 256 32.62 -18.10 -6.58
CA PRO A 256 33.49 -17.06 -6.07
C PRO A 256 34.71 -17.74 -5.42
N PRO A 257 35.92 -17.24 -5.69
CA PRO A 257 37.13 -17.86 -5.17
C PRO A 257 37.02 -17.97 -3.66
N ALA A 258 37.40 -19.14 -3.13
CA ALA A 258 37.46 -19.36 -1.69
C ALA A 258 38.28 -18.23 -1.06
N LEU A 259 37.63 -17.42 -0.23
CA LEU A 259 38.30 -16.33 0.49
C LEU A 259 39.45 -16.93 1.32
N PRO A 260 40.65 -16.36 1.26
CA PRO A 260 41.72 -16.72 2.17
C PRO A 260 41.24 -16.55 3.62
N LEU A 261 41.46 -17.57 4.45
CA LEU A 261 41.29 -17.48 5.89
C LEU A 261 42.28 -16.45 6.43
N ALA A 262 41.84 -15.20 6.54
CA ALA A 262 42.58 -14.16 7.26
C ALA A 262 42.61 -14.53 8.74
N HIS A 263 43.81 -14.51 9.34
CA HIS A 263 43.98 -14.55 10.79
C HIS A 263 43.13 -13.48 11.45
N ASP A 264 42.38 -13.86 12.49
CA ASP A 264 41.63 -12.94 13.35
C ASP A 264 42.58 -11.89 13.95
N PRO A 265 42.51 -10.61 13.54
CA PRO A 265 42.83 -9.56 14.49
C PRO A 265 41.66 -9.52 15.47
N GLU A 266 41.97 -9.41 16.76
CA GLU A 266 41.00 -9.31 17.85
C GLU A 266 39.96 -8.22 17.51
N LEU A 267 38.79 -8.65 17.01
CA LEU A 267 37.75 -7.76 16.51
C LEU A 267 37.10 -7.06 17.73
N PRO A 268 36.89 -5.74 17.68
CA PRO A 268 36.06 -5.07 18.67
C PRO A 268 34.67 -5.72 18.72
N PRO A 269 33.96 -5.67 19.86
CA PRO A 269 32.73 -6.42 20.08
C PRO A 269 31.74 -6.23 18.92
N ALA A 270 31.34 -7.35 18.30
CA ALA A 270 30.49 -7.35 17.11
C ALA A 270 29.17 -6.60 17.35
N ILE A 271 28.99 -5.47 16.66
CA ILE A 271 27.73 -4.73 16.63
C ILE A 271 26.65 -5.67 16.07
N LYS A 272 25.70 -6.09 16.91
CA LYS A 272 24.64 -7.01 16.48
C LYS A 272 23.74 -6.35 15.46
N ALA A 273 23.72 -6.89 14.23
CA ALA A 273 22.83 -6.44 13.18
C ALA A 273 21.35 -6.60 13.58
N PRO A 274 20.48 -5.59 13.34
CA PRO A 274 19.08 -5.66 13.72
C PRO A 274 18.30 -6.71 12.91
N ASN A 275 17.34 -7.39 13.54
CA ASN A 275 16.58 -8.51 12.97
C ASN A 275 15.88 -8.13 11.63
N ALA A 276 16.26 -8.80 10.54
CA ALA A 276 15.77 -8.59 9.18
C ALA A 276 14.24 -8.71 9.04
N LEU A 277 13.64 -9.72 9.65
CA LEU A 277 12.21 -9.99 9.50
C LEU A 277 11.37 -8.97 10.27
N ALA A 278 11.73 -8.70 11.53
CA ALA A 278 11.00 -7.74 12.37
C ALA A 278 11.07 -6.31 11.79
N THR A 279 12.25 -5.88 11.35
CA THR A 279 12.47 -4.56 10.73
C THR A 279 11.74 -4.45 9.39
N ALA A 280 11.76 -5.48 8.55
CA ALA A 280 11.02 -5.47 7.29
C ALA A 280 9.49 -5.38 7.50
N ILE A 281 8.95 -6.05 8.53
CA ILE A 281 7.52 -5.94 8.88
C ILE A 281 7.19 -4.52 9.35
N ARG A 282 8.03 -3.94 10.22
CA ARG A 282 7.88 -2.55 10.68
C ARG A 282 7.94 -1.57 9.51
N TRP A 283 8.92 -1.71 8.62
CA TRP A 283 9.08 -0.88 7.43
C TRP A 283 7.86 -0.97 6.50
N ARG A 284 7.33 -2.16 6.23
CA ARG A 284 6.11 -2.33 5.44
C ARG A 284 4.91 -1.64 6.07
N ARG A 285 4.75 -1.71 7.40
CA ARG A 285 3.68 -1.01 8.12
C ARG A 285 3.84 0.52 8.01
N THR A 286 5.06 1.04 8.25
CA THR A 286 5.36 2.47 8.11
C THR A 286 5.07 2.95 6.69
N ARG A 287 5.54 2.21 5.68
CA ARG A 287 5.27 2.50 4.27
C ARG A 287 3.78 2.54 3.98
N HIS A 288 3.01 1.54 4.41
CA HIS A 288 1.56 1.50 4.19
C HIS A 288 0.81 2.64 4.93
N GLN A 289 1.29 3.06 6.11
CA GLN A 289 0.68 4.17 6.85
C GLN A 289 0.95 5.53 6.21
N LEU A 290 2.14 5.72 5.64
CA LEU A 290 2.54 6.98 5.02
C LEU A 290 2.14 7.07 3.54
N GLU A 291 1.91 5.93 2.88
CA GLU A 291 1.38 5.90 1.51
C GLU A 291 -0.03 6.50 1.44
N LEU A 292 -0.24 7.33 0.42
CA LEU A 292 -1.54 7.89 0.08
C LEU A 292 -2.53 6.77 -0.28
N VAL A 293 -3.64 6.68 0.45
CA VAL A 293 -4.79 5.90 0.02
C VAL A 293 -5.55 6.74 -1.00
N PRO A 294 -5.64 6.32 -2.27
CA PRO A 294 -6.39 7.08 -3.25
C PRO A 294 -7.88 7.01 -2.94
N ILE A 295 -8.51 8.18 -3.07
CA ILE A 295 -9.90 8.44 -2.67
C ILE A 295 -10.87 7.54 -3.45
N TRP A 296 -10.62 7.40 -4.76
CA TRP A 296 -11.48 6.69 -5.71
C TRP A 296 -11.39 5.17 -5.67
N ARG A 297 -10.41 4.57 -4.96
CA ARG A 297 -10.28 3.10 -4.92
C ARG A 297 -11.54 2.42 -4.37
N LEU A 298 -12.11 2.94 -3.28
CA LEU A 298 -13.30 2.33 -2.67
C LEU A 298 -14.57 2.53 -3.53
N PRO A 299 -14.90 3.75 -4.00
CA PRO A 299 -16.00 3.94 -4.94
C PRO A 299 -15.92 3.07 -6.19
N VAL A 300 -14.74 2.97 -6.82
CA VAL A 300 -14.55 2.13 -8.02
C VAL A 300 -14.80 0.65 -7.71
N ILE A 301 -14.32 0.15 -6.57
CA ILE A 301 -14.58 -1.23 -6.13
C ILE A 301 -16.08 -1.45 -5.91
N LEU A 302 -16.78 -0.54 -5.22
CA LEU A 302 -18.20 -0.66 -4.93
C LEU A 302 -19.07 -0.61 -6.19
N VAL A 303 -18.77 0.29 -7.13
CA VAL A 303 -19.47 0.36 -8.42
C VAL A 303 -19.22 -0.90 -9.25
N SER A 304 -17.97 -1.39 -9.30
CA SER A 304 -17.65 -2.63 -10.02
C SER A 304 -18.38 -3.83 -9.41
N LEU A 305 -18.44 -3.89 -8.08
CA LEU A 305 -19.17 -4.93 -7.35
C LEU A 305 -20.69 -4.84 -7.62
N ALA A 306 -21.25 -3.62 -7.61
CA ALA A 306 -22.66 -3.40 -7.91
C ALA A 306 -23.01 -3.77 -9.35
N MET A 307 -22.13 -3.48 -10.32
CA MET A 307 -22.31 -3.90 -11.70
C MET A 307 -22.35 -5.42 -11.84
N VAL A 308 -21.38 -6.13 -11.23
CA VAL A 308 -21.40 -7.61 -11.20
C VAL A 308 -22.62 -8.15 -10.48
N ALA A 309 -23.01 -7.52 -9.35
CA ALA A 309 -24.19 -7.94 -8.59
C ALA A 309 -25.47 -7.75 -9.39
N ALA A 310 -25.62 -6.66 -10.16
CA ALA A 310 -26.79 -6.42 -11.00
C ALA A 310 -26.97 -7.54 -12.04
N PHE A 311 -25.93 -7.86 -12.81
CA PHE A 311 -26.00 -8.97 -13.78
C PHE A 311 -26.26 -10.32 -13.13
N ALA A 312 -25.68 -10.58 -11.96
CA ALA A 312 -25.92 -11.81 -11.22
C ALA A 312 -27.36 -11.89 -10.68
N CYS A 313 -27.93 -10.78 -10.21
CA CYS A 313 -29.30 -10.75 -9.70
C CYS A 313 -30.32 -10.90 -10.82
N VAL A 314 -30.11 -10.25 -11.98
CA VAL A 314 -30.94 -10.46 -13.19
C VAL A 314 -30.99 -11.95 -13.55
N GLY A 315 -29.84 -12.61 -13.69
CA GLY A 315 -29.81 -14.04 -14.01
C GLY A 315 -30.41 -14.95 -12.92
N LEU A 316 -30.41 -14.51 -11.65
CA LEU A 316 -31.08 -15.23 -10.56
C LEU A 316 -32.59 -15.02 -10.56
N ASP A 317 -33.05 -13.81 -10.82
CA ASP A 317 -34.46 -13.45 -10.90
C ASP A 317 -35.15 -14.21 -12.04
N ASP A 318 -34.52 -14.29 -13.22
CA ASP A 318 -34.98 -15.12 -14.35
C ASP A 318 -35.17 -16.59 -13.97
N SER A 319 -34.32 -17.09 -13.06
CA SER A 319 -34.28 -18.51 -12.69
C SER A 319 -35.26 -18.89 -11.57
N LEU A 320 -35.58 -17.94 -10.68
CA LEU A 320 -36.34 -18.20 -9.46
C LEU A 320 -37.82 -17.78 -9.58
N GLN A 321 -38.17 -16.93 -10.55
CA GLN A 321 -39.54 -16.47 -10.84
C GLN A 321 -40.35 -16.20 -9.57
N LEU A 322 -39.77 -15.46 -8.64
CA LEU A 322 -40.44 -15.10 -7.39
C LEU A 322 -41.53 -14.08 -7.71
N ASP A 323 -42.76 -14.32 -7.25
CA ASP A 323 -43.88 -13.39 -7.40
C ASP A 323 -43.51 -12.00 -6.87
N ALA A 324 -43.33 -11.06 -7.78
CA ALA A 324 -43.05 -9.67 -7.48
C ALA A 324 -44.07 -8.75 -8.18
N LEU A 325 -44.06 -7.48 -7.78
CA LEU A 325 -44.90 -6.40 -8.33
C LEU A 325 -44.91 -6.41 -9.88
N ASN A 326 -45.95 -5.88 -10.52
CA ASN A 326 -45.99 -5.72 -11.99
C ASN A 326 -44.67 -5.12 -12.54
N ALA A 327 -44.12 -5.69 -13.62
CA ALA A 327 -42.85 -5.30 -14.24
C ALA A 327 -42.76 -3.79 -14.51
N GLY A 328 -43.83 -3.18 -15.03
CA GLY A 328 -43.87 -1.72 -15.27
C GLY A 328 -43.84 -0.89 -13.98
N THR A 329 -44.44 -1.37 -12.89
CA THR A 329 -44.36 -0.70 -11.57
C THR A 329 -42.94 -0.79 -11.01
N THR A 330 -42.31 -1.95 -11.15
CA THR A 330 -40.93 -2.19 -10.72
C THR A 330 -39.93 -1.34 -11.51
N ALA A 331 -40.06 -1.30 -12.84
CA ALA A 331 -39.23 -0.46 -13.70
C ALA A 331 -39.36 1.03 -13.32
N THR A 332 -40.60 1.49 -13.10
CA THR A 332 -40.86 2.87 -12.64
C THR A 332 -40.20 3.15 -11.29
N LEU A 333 -40.35 2.25 -10.31
CA LEU A 333 -39.73 2.38 -8.99
C LEU A 333 -38.21 2.46 -9.07
N LEU A 334 -37.58 1.56 -9.85
CA LEU A 334 -36.13 1.54 -10.04
C LEU A 334 -35.62 2.78 -10.77
N ALA A 335 -36.37 3.29 -11.75
CA ALA A 335 -36.05 4.54 -12.45
C ALA A 335 -36.12 5.75 -11.50
N VAL A 336 -37.14 5.82 -10.63
CA VAL A 336 -37.25 6.85 -9.58
C VAL A 336 -36.06 6.78 -8.61
N ILE A 337 -35.68 5.58 -8.17
CA ILE A 337 -34.51 5.38 -7.30
C ILE A 337 -33.23 5.81 -8.02
N ALA A 338 -33.03 5.42 -9.28
CA ALA A 338 -31.87 5.80 -10.07
C ALA A 338 -31.76 7.33 -10.21
N GLY A 339 -32.85 8.00 -10.58
CA GLY A 339 -32.89 9.47 -10.68
C GLY A 339 -32.60 10.18 -9.34
N ALA A 340 -33.17 9.66 -8.25
CA ALA A 340 -32.90 10.17 -6.90
C ALA A 340 -31.42 9.98 -6.50
N MET A 341 -30.81 8.82 -6.78
CA MET A 341 -29.40 8.55 -6.47
C MET A 341 -28.44 9.37 -7.33
N ALA A 342 -28.76 9.62 -8.61
CA ALA A 342 -27.97 10.50 -9.47
C ALA A 342 -27.93 11.93 -8.90
N THR A 343 -29.10 12.45 -8.52
CA THR A 343 -29.23 13.79 -7.91
C THR A 343 -28.51 13.85 -6.57
N LEU A 344 -28.69 12.84 -5.70
CA LEU A 344 -28.04 12.75 -4.40
C LEU A 344 -26.51 12.73 -4.54
N THR A 345 -25.98 11.97 -5.51
CA THR A 345 -24.53 11.88 -5.76
C THR A 345 -23.97 13.23 -6.19
N GLY A 346 -24.66 13.95 -7.08
CA GLY A 346 -24.27 15.30 -7.49
C GLY A 346 -24.31 16.32 -6.35
N LEU A 347 -25.36 16.29 -5.53
CA LEU A 347 -25.48 17.14 -4.33
C LEU A 347 -24.34 16.88 -3.34
N VAL A 348 -24.04 15.61 -3.07
CA VAL A 348 -23.00 15.17 -2.14
C VAL A 348 -21.61 15.55 -2.65
N PHE A 349 -21.33 15.33 -3.93
CA PHE A 349 -20.09 15.76 -4.55
C PHE A 349 -19.88 17.27 -4.41
N THR A 350 -20.93 18.05 -4.68
CA THR A 350 -20.93 19.51 -4.53
C THR A 350 -20.70 19.91 -3.07
N ALA A 351 -21.44 19.34 -2.13
CA ALA A 351 -21.32 19.64 -0.70
C ALA A 351 -19.93 19.28 -0.14
N VAL A 352 -19.37 18.12 -0.50
CA VAL A 352 -18.03 17.70 -0.08
C VAL A 352 -16.96 18.61 -0.67
N THR A 353 -17.08 19.00 -1.94
CA THR A 353 -16.14 19.92 -2.60
C THR A 353 -16.19 21.31 -1.96
N LEU A 354 -17.40 21.83 -1.69
CA LEU A 354 -17.59 23.09 -0.97
C LEU A 354 -17.03 23.02 0.46
N ALA A 355 -17.24 21.92 1.18
CA ALA A 355 -16.67 21.71 2.51
C ALA A 355 -15.13 21.69 2.48
N MET A 356 -14.54 21.05 1.46
CA MET A 356 -13.08 21.07 1.24
C MET A 356 -12.57 22.48 0.96
N GLN A 357 -13.27 23.24 0.09
CA GLN A 357 -12.91 24.62 -0.25
C GLN A 357 -13.02 25.56 0.96
N PHE A 358 -14.12 25.47 1.71
CA PHE A 358 -14.33 26.24 2.93
C PHE A 358 -13.28 25.87 4.00
N GLY A 359 -13.07 24.57 4.25
CA GLY A 359 -12.08 24.09 5.21
C GLY A 359 -10.65 24.56 4.87
N ALA A 360 -10.25 24.49 3.60
CA ALA A 360 -8.94 24.94 3.15
C ALA A 360 -8.74 26.45 3.34
N SER A 361 -9.74 27.25 2.94
CA SER A 361 -9.66 28.71 2.95
C SER A 361 -9.85 29.32 4.34
N GLN A 362 -10.76 28.80 5.16
CA GLN A 362 -11.13 29.38 6.45
C GLN A 362 -10.38 28.77 7.63
N ILE A 363 -10.07 27.47 7.59
CA ILE A 363 -9.48 26.75 8.73
C ILE A 363 -8.01 26.42 8.46
N SER A 364 -7.75 25.50 7.54
CA SER A 364 -6.40 25.07 7.17
C SER A 364 -6.46 24.22 5.90
N ILE A 365 -5.44 24.34 5.04
CA ILE A 365 -5.23 23.46 3.88
C ILE A 365 -5.23 21.96 4.27
N ARG A 366 -4.95 21.65 5.53
CA ARG A 366 -4.88 20.29 6.09
C ARG A 366 -6.25 19.63 6.31
N VAL A 367 -7.35 20.40 6.25
CA VAL A 367 -8.72 19.85 6.30
C VAL A 367 -9.02 18.98 5.08
N VAL A 368 -8.44 19.29 3.91
CA VAL A 368 -8.71 18.53 2.67
C VAL A 368 -8.22 17.08 2.78
N PRO A 369 -6.96 16.78 3.13
CA PRO A 369 -6.52 15.41 3.37
C PRO A 369 -7.29 14.69 4.49
N MET A 370 -7.74 15.41 5.52
CA MET A 370 -8.57 14.86 6.60
C MET A 370 -9.92 14.40 6.05
N LEU A 371 -10.61 15.26 5.31
CA LEU A 371 -11.88 14.93 4.67
C LEU A 371 -11.72 13.75 3.69
N GLN A 372 -10.67 13.76 2.87
CA GLN A 372 -10.41 12.68 1.90
C GLN A 372 -10.15 11.31 2.53
N ARG A 373 -9.72 11.26 3.79
CA ARG A 373 -9.44 10.02 4.53
C ARG A 373 -10.63 9.51 5.33
N GLU A 374 -11.63 10.33 5.56
CA GLU A 374 -12.78 9.96 6.38
C GLU A 374 -13.57 8.82 5.74
N PRO A 375 -13.80 7.70 6.45
CA PRO A 375 -14.48 6.55 5.89
C PRO A 375 -15.91 6.88 5.45
N VAL A 376 -16.65 7.66 6.24
CA VAL A 376 -18.06 7.98 5.93
C VAL A 376 -18.17 8.60 4.53
N MET A 377 -17.39 9.62 4.20
CA MET A 377 -17.41 10.24 2.87
C MET A 377 -17.07 9.26 1.74
N ARG A 378 -16.06 8.42 1.93
CA ARG A 378 -15.62 7.45 0.91
C ARG A 378 -16.67 6.37 0.66
N TRP A 379 -17.33 5.91 1.74
CA TRP A 379 -18.46 4.98 1.65
C TRP A 379 -19.68 5.66 1.02
N SER A 380 -20.04 6.88 1.44
CA SER A 380 -21.18 7.63 0.90
C SER A 380 -21.11 7.76 -0.62
N ILE A 381 -20.02 8.32 -1.14
CA ILE A 381 -19.83 8.50 -2.59
C ILE A 381 -19.89 7.16 -3.32
N GLY A 382 -19.23 6.13 -2.77
CA GLY A 382 -19.18 4.81 -3.39
C GLY A 382 -20.52 4.09 -3.41
N VAL A 383 -21.27 4.13 -2.30
CA VAL A 383 -22.58 3.47 -2.18
C VAL A 383 -23.63 4.21 -3.01
N PHE A 384 -23.67 5.55 -3.01
CA PHE A 384 -24.66 6.28 -3.82
C PHE A 384 -24.49 6.00 -5.31
N LEU A 385 -23.23 6.00 -5.78
CA LEU A 385 -22.91 5.70 -7.18
C LEU A 385 -23.15 4.21 -7.51
N ALA A 386 -22.85 3.31 -6.57
CA ALA A 386 -23.12 1.88 -6.73
C ALA A 386 -24.62 1.59 -6.81
N THR A 387 -25.44 2.19 -5.93
CA THR A 387 -26.90 2.06 -5.96
C THR A 387 -27.47 2.60 -7.26
N PHE A 388 -27.00 3.77 -7.72
CA PHE A 388 -27.39 4.34 -9.02
C PHE A 388 -27.11 3.36 -10.17
N VAL A 389 -25.89 2.83 -10.27
CA VAL A 389 -25.50 1.91 -11.35
C VAL A 389 -26.29 0.61 -11.26
N PHE A 390 -26.47 0.05 -10.05
CA PHE A 390 -27.26 -1.17 -9.84
C PHE A 390 -28.70 -1.00 -10.32
N THR A 391 -29.41 0.04 -9.85
CA THR A 391 -30.82 0.24 -10.21
C THR A 391 -30.99 0.62 -11.68
N LEU A 392 -30.02 1.32 -12.28
CA LEU A 392 -30.05 1.65 -13.70
C LEU A 392 -29.91 0.40 -14.58
N ILE A 393 -29.00 -0.53 -14.24
CA ILE A 393 -28.81 -1.78 -14.99
C ILE A 393 -30.08 -2.64 -14.92
N VAL A 394 -30.64 -2.83 -13.72
CA VAL A 394 -31.86 -3.63 -13.54
C VAL A 394 -33.06 -2.98 -14.23
N ALA A 395 -33.19 -1.64 -14.18
CA ALA A 395 -34.25 -0.94 -14.89
C ALA A 395 -34.12 -1.04 -16.42
N LEU A 396 -32.88 -0.98 -16.93
CA LEU A 396 -32.61 -1.13 -18.37
C LEU A 396 -32.97 -2.54 -18.85
N ASP A 397 -32.61 -3.56 -18.09
CA ASP A 397 -32.93 -4.95 -18.36
C ASP A 397 -34.45 -5.18 -18.45
N LEU A 398 -35.20 -4.71 -17.46
CA LEU A 398 -36.67 -4.71 -17.45
C LEU A 398 -37.32 -3.97 -18.64
N THR A 399 -36.63 -3.00 -19.23
CA THR A 399 -37.13 -2.27 -20.41
C THR A 399 -36.90 -3.04 -21.70
N VAL A 400 -35.90 -3.95 -21.71
CA VAL A 400 -35.57 -4.81 -22.86
C VAL A 400 -36.40 -6.09 -22.84
N SER A 401 -36.71 -6.61 -21.64
CA SER A 401 -37.63 -7.73 -21.44
C SER A 401 -39.08 -7.29 -21.69
N GLY A 402 -39.93 -8.17 -22.24
CA GLY A 402 -41.30 -7.83 -22.63
C GLY A 402 -42.25 -7.68 -21.44
N ASP A 403 -43.41 -7.03 -21.63
CA ASP A 403 -44.43 -6.78 -20.59
C ASP A 403 -44.98 -8.07 -19.91
N ASP A 404 -44.77 -9.25 -20.51
CA ASP A 404 -45.24 -10.55 -20.02
C ASP A 404 -44.27 -11.25 -19.05
N ASP A 405 -43.04 -10.76 -18.87
CA ASP A 405 -42.06 -11.37 -17.97
C ASP A 405 -42.32 -10.98 -16.49
N PRO A 406 -42.20 -11.93 -15.54
CA PRO A 406 -42.35 -11.64 -14.12
C PRO A 406 -41.26 -10.68 -13.65
N ALA A 407 -41.63 -9.71 -12.80
CA ALA A 407 -40.68 -8.72 -12.34
C ALA A 407 -39.61 -9.32 -11.41
N PRO A 408 -38.39 -8.75 -11.38
CA PRO A 408 -37.29 -9.26 -10.60
C PRO A 408 -37.46 -8.93 -9.11
N GLY A 409 -37.89 -9.91 -8.31
CA GLY A 409 -38.13 -9.74 -6.87
C GLY A 409 -36.86 -9.52 -6.05
N ILE A 410 -35.78 -10.25 -6.33
CA ILE A 410 -34.52 -10.17 -5.57
C ILE A 410 -33.83 -8.84 -5.88
N SER A 411 -33.72 -8.47 -7.16
CA SER A 411 -33.12 -7.21 -7.56
C SER A 411 -33.86 -6.01 -6.97
N THR A 412 -35.20 -6.05 -6.95
CA THR A 412 -36.01 -4.99 -6.32
C THR A 412 -35.79 -4.91 -4.81
N GLY A 413 -35.73 -6.05 -4.12
CA GLY A 413 -35.44 -6.11 -2.68
C GLY A 413 -34.05 -5.53 -2.35
N ILE A 414 -33.04 -5.87 -3.15
CA ILE A 414 -31.68 -5.34 -3.01
C ILE A 414 -31.65 -3.83 -3.29
N ALA A 415 -32.34 -3.37 -4.34
CA ALA A 415 -32.43 -1.94 -4.67
C ALA A 415 -33.05 -1.13 -3.52
N LEU A 416 -34.13 -1.63 -2.90
CA LEU A 416 -34.75 -1.00 -1.73
C LEU A 416 -33.81 -0.98 -0.53
N ALA A 417 -33.14 -2.10 -0.24
CA ALA A 417 -32.17 -2.18 0.85
C ALA A 417 -30.98 -1.21 0.65
N LEU A 418 -30.45 -1.13 -0.57
CA LEU A 418 -29.40 -0.18 -0.95
C LEU A 418 -29.88 1.27 -0.83
N THR A 419 -31.14 1.55 -1.18
CA THR A 419 -31.73 2.89 -1.04
C THR A 419 -31.85 3.30 0.43
N LEU A 420 -32.29 2.40 1.32
CA LEU A 420 -32.33 2.63 2.75
C LEU A 420 -30.94 2.85 3.34
N ALA A 421 -29.96 2.04 2.92
CA ALA A 421 -28.56 2.21 3.30
C ALA A 421 -28.02 3.57 2.83
N SER A 422 -28.34 3.99 1.61
CA SER A 422 -27.99 5.31 1.07
C SER A 422 -28.59 6.44 1.92
N ALA A 423 -29.86 6.33 2.32
CA ALA A 423 -30.51 7.36 3.14
C ALA A 423 -29.82 7.51 4.52
N TYR A 424 -29.53 6.41 5.21
CA TYR A 424 -28.81 6.46 6.49
C TYR A 424 -27.40 7.05 6.32
N LEU A 425 -26.70 6.63 5.27
CA LEU A 425 -25.35 7.07 4.97
C LEU A 425 -25.28 8.56 4.56
N PHE A 426 -26.36 9.10 3.98
CA PHE A 426 -26.50 10.54 3.74
C PHE A 426 -26.66 11.33 5.04
N ILE A 427 -27.49 10.86 5.98
CA ILE A 427 -27.60 11.48 7.31
C ILE A 427 -26.24 11.46 8.03
N ALA A 428 -25.55 10.32 8.00
CA ALA A 428 -24.21 10.17 8.57
C ALA A 428 -23.19 11.11 7.92
N LEU A 429 -23.26 11.30 6.60
CA LEU A 429 -22.41 12.23 5.86
C LEU A 429 -22.63 13.67 6.30
N VAL A 430 -23.88 14.13 6.39
CA VAL A 430 -24.21 15.50 6.81
C VAL A 430 -23.68 15.77 8.22
N ALA A 431 -23.95 14.86 9.16
CA ALA A 431 -23.43 14.96 10.53
C ALA A 431 -21.89 14.99 10.55
N LYS A 432 -21.25 14.17 9.70
CA LYS A 432 -19.79 14.10 9.62
C LYS A 432 -19.17 15.38 9.05
N VAL A 433 -19.71 15.93 7.97
CA VAL A 433 -19.24 17.20 7.38
C VAL A 433 -19.30 18.32 8.40
N GLY A 434 -20.44 18.47 9.11
CA GLY A 434 -20.58 19.47 10.16
C GLY A 434 -19.56 19.30 11.30
N SER A 435 -19.27 18.05 11.67
CA SER A 435 -18.28 17.75 12.71
C SER A 435 -16.85 18.11 12.28
N ILE A 436 -16.44 17.76 11.05
CA ILE A 436 -15.06 17.93 10.57
C ILE A 436 -14.69 19.41 10.38
N LEU A 437 -15.65 20.25 10.03
CA LEU A 437 -15.42 21.70 9.90
C LEU A 437 -15.21 22.42 11.25
N ASN A 438 -15.15 21.69 12.36
CA ASN A 438 -14.79 22.23 13.67
C ASN A 438 -13.26 22.29 13.86
N SER A 439 -12.70 23.47 14.12
CA SER A 439 -11.25 23.66 14.33
C SER A 439 -10.69 22.80 15.47
N ALA A 440 -11.46 22.57 16.55
CA ALA A 440 -11.04 21.72 17.65
C ALA A 440 -10.95 20.24 17.23
N GLN A 441 -11.76 19.78 16.28
CA GLN A 441 -11.63 18.43 15.73
C GLN A 441 -10.38 18.29 14.86
N LEU A 442 -10.09 19.32 14.05
CA LEU A 442 -8.86 19.35 13.27
C LEU A 442 -7.62 19.30 14.18
N LEU A 443 -7.60 20.11 15.24
CA LEU A 443 -6.50 20.12 16.21
C LEU A 443 -6.32 18.75 16.88
N ARG A 444 -7.41 18.14 17.37
CA ARG A 444 -7.36 16.76 17.93
C ARG A 444 -6.86 15.73 16.92
N TRP A 445 -7.26 15.85 15.65
CA TRP A 445 -6.80 14.95 14.60
C TRP A 445 -5.28 15.11 14.36
N ILE A 446 -4.80 16.34 14.20
CA ILE A 446 -3.36 16.63 14.02
C ILE A 446 -2.54 16.16 15.21
N ASP A 447 -3.01 16.40 16.43
CA ASP A 447 -2.39 15.91 17.66
C ASP A 447 -2.33 14.37 17.68
N SER A 448 -3.40 13.67 17.35
CA SER A 448 -3.40 12.21 17.27
C SER A 448 -2.39 11.65 16.25
N GLU A 449 -2.24 12.32 15.09
CA GLU A 449 -1.23 12.01 14.08
C GLU A 449 0.19 12.30 14.61
N GLY A 450 0.36 13.42 15.31
CA GLY A 450 1.60 13.84 15.96
C GLY A 450 2.07 12.84 17.01
N ARG A 451 1.20 12.39 17.92
CA ARG A 451 1.50 11.33 18.89
C ARG A 451 1.89 10.02 18.19
N GLY A 452 1.22 9.69 17.08
CA GLY A 452 1.59 8.57 16.21
C GLY A 452 2.99 8.71 15.62
N ALA A 453 3.36 9.91 15.17
CA ALA A 453 4.68 10.22 14.65
C ALA A 453 5.75 10.17 15.76
N ILE A 454 5.47 10.66 16.96
CA ILE A 454 6.36 10.58 18.13
C ILE A 454 6.65 9.12 18.46
N ARG A 455 5.63 8.26 18.58
CA ARG A 455 5.83 6.82 18.86
C ARG A 455 6.63 6.09 17.80
N ARG A 456 6.57 6.53 16.53
CA ARG A 456 7.35 5.96 15.43
C ARG A 456 8.80 6.44 15.43
N ALA A 457 9.01 7.73 15.66
CA ALA A 457 10.34 8.35 15.69
C ALA A 457 11.12 7.94 16.94
N TYR A 458 10.43 7.84 18.09
CA TYR A 458 11.02 7.55 19.41
C TYR A 458 10.24 6.40 20.11
N PRO A 459 10.51 5.13 19.75
CA PRO A 459 9.87 3.97 20.36
C PRO A 459 10.26 3.82 21.84
N ALA A 460 9.30 3.54 22.73
CA ALA A 460 9.54 3.41 24.18
C ALA A 460 10.38 2.18 24.57
N ASP A 461 10.34 1.11 23.77
CA ASP A 461 10.99 -0.18 24.07
C ASP A 461 12.37 -0.32 23.41
N ALA A 462 13.01 0.77 23.01
CA ALA A 462 14.40 0.70 22.56
C ALA A 462 15.25 0.27 23.78
N PRO A 463 15.91 -0.91 23.75
CA PRO A 463 16.72 -1.35 24.88
C PRO A 463 17.78 -0.29 25.18
N LEU A 464 17.86 0.18 26.44
CA LEU A 464 19.00 0.95 26.90
C LEU A 464 20.25 0.10 26.65
N PRO A 465 21.19 0.52 25.79
CA PRO A 465 22.42 -0.20 25.61
C PRO A 465 23.17 -0.21 26.92
N THR A 466 23.30 -1.39 27.51
CA THR A 466 24.08 -1.59 28.73
C THR A 466 25.54 -1.77 28.31
N GLY A 467 26.38 -0.78 28.63
CA GLY A 467 27.83 -0.99 28.74
C GLY A 467 28.67 -0.84 27.47
N VAL A 468 28.40 0.14 26.62
CA VAL A 468 29.38 0.58 25.62
C VAL A 468 29.65 2.07 25.83
N SER A 469 30.81 2.40 26.40
CA SER A 469 31.31 3.77 26.44
C SER A 469 31.36 4.32 25.00
N ALA A 470 30.92 5.56 24.83
CA ALA A 470 31.09 6.29 23.57
C ALA A 470 32.57 6.18 23.13
N PRO A 471 32.87 5.78 21.88
CA PRO A 471 34.21 5.97 21.37
C PRO A 471 34.42 7.48 21.26
N ALA A 472 35.14 8.04 22.23
CA ALA A 472 35.83 9.30 22.03
C ALA A 472 36.71 9.12 20.79
N ASP A 473 36.52 9.99 19.79
CA ASP A 473 37.36 10.12 18.61
C ASP A 473 37.70 8.79 17.90
N ALA A 474 36.69 8.19 17.24
CA ALA A 474 37.00 7.24 16.18
C ALA A 474 37.95 7.91 15.16
N PRO A 475 39.06 7.27 14.77
CA PRO A 475 40.04 7.87 13.87
C PRO A 475 39.33 8.37 12.62
N VAL A 476 39.61 9.63 12.24
CA VAL A 476 39.07 10.24 11.03
C VAL A 476 39.61 9.42 9.86
N ASP A 477 38.78 8.51 9.34
CA ASP A 477 39.09 7.82 8.10
C ASP A 477 39.26 8.88 6.99
N THR A 478 40.51 9.01 6.53
CA THR A 478 40.96 9.96 5.50
C THR A 478 40.58 9.53 4.09
N SER A 479 39.82 8.43 3.93
CA SER A 479 39.30 8.01 2.64
C SER A 479 38.36 9.07 2.04
N GLU A 480 38.48 9.28 0.73
CA GLU A 480 37.66 10.25 0.00
C GLU A 480 36.18 9.81 -0.01
N PRO A 481 35.25 10.63 0.52
CA PRO A 481 33.86 10.22 0.67
C PRO A 481 33.17 10.03 -0.68
N ILE A 482 32.32 9.01 -0.77
CA ILE A 482 31.41 8.79 -1.88
C ILE A 482 30.10 9.52 -1.59
N ILE A 483 29.76 10.50 -2.42
CA ILE A 483 28.46 11.16 -2.33
C ILE A 483 27.47 10.43 -3.23
N ILE A 484 26.39 9.93 -2.63
CA ILE A 484 25.26 9.32 -3.34
C ILE A 484 24.18 10.37 -3.49
N ASN A 485 23.91 10.73 -4.75
CA ASN A 485 22.92 11.73 -5.12
C ASN A 485 21.60 11.09 -5.53
N LEU A 486 20.50 11.81 -5.30
CA LEU A 486 19.18 11.46 -5.83
C LEU A 486 19.09 11.86 -7.32
N ARG A 487 19.55 10.98 -8.21
CA ARG A 487 19.53 11.22 -9.67
C ARG A 487 18.16 10.93 -10.29
N GLU A 488 17.54 9.81 -9.93
CA GLU A 488 16.23 9.41 -10.43
C GLU A 488 15.11 10.21 -9.75
N ILE A 489 14.12 10.65 -10.52
CA ILE A 489 12.92 11.29 -9.99
C ILE A 489 12.10 10.21 -9.27
N PRO A 490 11.94 10.25 -7.94
CA PRO A 490 11.04 9.32 -7.28
C PRO A 490 9.64 9.57 -7.83
N THR A 491 8.91 8.50 -8.18
CA THR A 491 7.56 8.58 -8.77
C THR A 491 6.51 9.25 -7.87
N ARG A 492 6.87 9.66 -6.64
CA ARG A 492 5.93 10.05 -5.57
C ARG A 492 6.36 11.32 -4.82
N GLY A 493 7.08 12.22 -5.49
CA GLY A 493 7.57 13.47 -4.89
C GLY A 493 8.98 13.34 -4.31
N ARG A 494 9.47 14.42 -3.68
CA ARG A 494 10.88 14.59 -3.28
C ARG A 494 11.08 14.95 -1.80
N VAL A 495 10.02 14.95 -1.02
CA VAL A 495 10.08 15.14 0.43
C VAL A 495 10.39 13.80 1.09
N LEU A 496 11.41 13.73 1.95
CA LEU A 496 11.74 12.52 2.68
C LEU A 496 10.72 12.24 3.79
N LEU A 497 9.95 11.15 3.67
CA LEU A 497 8.89 10.78 4.62
C LEU A 497 9.36 9.81 5.70
N ALA A 498 10.24 8.86 5.36
CA ALA A 498 10.72 7.87 6.32
C ALA A 498 12.06 7.27 5.91
N ILE A 499 12.81 6.79 6.90
CA ILE A 499 14.14 6.20 6.75
C ILE A 499 14.14 4.82 7.43
N ASP A 500 14.56 3.78 6.71
CA ASP A 500 14.79 2.44 7.27
C ASP A 500 16.22 2.35 7.83
N LEU A 501 16.46 3.01 8.99
CA LEU A 501 17.76 2.99 9.69
C LEU A 501 18.29 1.57 9.90
N PRO A 502 17.50 0.58 10.35
CA PRO A 502 17.98 -0.78 10.54
C PRO A 502 18.49 -1.44 9.25
N ARG A 503 17.88 -1.12 8.10
CA ARG A 503 18.37 -1.60 6.81
C ARG A 503 19.67 -0.93 6.41
N ILE A 504 19.80 0.39 6.62
CA ILE A 504 21.05 1.13 6.36
C ILE A 504 22.19 0.56 7.21
N GLN A 505 21.95 0.34 8.51
CA GLN A 505 22.93 -0.26 9.42
C GLN A 505 23.39 -1.66 8.96
N ARG A 506 22.46 -2.50 8.48
CA ARG A 506 22.83 -3.81 7.91
C ARG A 506 23.66 -3.71 6.64
N LEU A 507 23.39 -2.71 5.79
CA LEU A 507 24.15 -2.49 4.57
C LEU A 507 25.56 -1.97 4.91
N ALA A 508 25.66 -1.04 5.85
CA ALA A 508 26.92 -0.53 6.39
C ALA A 508 27.80 -1.67 6.94
N LEU A 509 27.26 -2.52 7.82
CA LEU A 509 27.96 -3.69 8.37
C LEU A 509 28.35 -4.73 7.31
N ARG A 510 27.51 -4.92 6.29
CA ARG A 510 27.76 -5.92 5.22
C ARG A 510 28.86 -5.47 4.26
N TRP A 511 28.96 -4.17 4.01
CA TRP A 511 29.95 -3.60 3.11
C TRP A 511 31.21 -3.11 3.83
N ASP A 512 31.21 -3.20 5.17
CA ASP A 512 32.26 -2.63 6.03
C ASP A 512 32.53 -1.15 5.71
N VAL A 513 31.45 -0.38 5.56
CA VAL A 513 31.50 1.05 5.23
C VAL A 513 30.74 1.87 6.26
N ARG A 514 31.18 3.11 6.45
CA ARG A 514 30.45 4.12 7.20
C ARG A 514 29.48 4.84 6.27
N VAL A 515 28.23 5.01 6.71
CA VAL A 515 27.18 5.67 5.93
C VAL A 515 26.60 6.82 6.76
N ASP A 516 26.89 8.05 6.35
CA ASP A 516 26.31 9.27 6.93
C ASP A 516 25.15 9.75 6.04
N LEU A 517 24.01 10.05 6.65
CA LEU A 517 22.80 10.51 5.98
C LEU A 517 22.75 12.04 6.01
N LEU A 518 22.75 12.68 4.85
CA LEU A 518 22.85 14.14 4.72
C LEU A 518 21.49 14.86 4.78
N VAL A 519 20.39 14.11 4.80
CA VAL A 519 19.02 14.63 4.74
C VAL A 519 18.17 14.13 5.91
N GLY A 520 17.31 15.00 6.44
CA GLY A 520 16.39 14.73 7.53
C GLY A 520 14.97 14.40 7.07
N ILE A 521 14.18 13.79 7.95
CA ILE A 521 12.75 13.57 7.69
C ILE A 521 12.04 14.94 7.58
N GLY A 522 11.34 15.12 6.48
CA GLY A 522 10.67 16.36 6.10
C GLY A 522 11.40 17.18 5.05
N ASP A 523 12.67 16.88 4.77
CA ASP A 523 13.47 17.69 3.86
C ASP A 523 13.06 17.44 2.40
N TYR A 524 13.02 18.52 1.63
CA TYR A 524 12.89 18.45 0.18
C TYR A 524 14.26 18.22 -0.45
N VAL A 525 14.43 17.08 -1.13
CA VAL A 525 15.70 16.72 -1.77
C VAL A 525 15.67 17.14 -3.25
N PRO A 526 16.45 18.15 -3.67
CA PRO A 526 16.46 18.61 -5.05
C PRO A 526 17.05 17.59 -6.02
N HIS A 527 16.94 17.85 -7.32
CA HIS A 527 17.50 16.95 -8.34
C HIS A 527 19.02 16.89 -8.17
N SER A 528 19.59 15.68 -8.16
CA SER A 528 21.01 15.47 -7.90
C SER A 528 21.48 15.99 -6.53
N GLY A 529 20.55 16.20 -5.59
CA GLY A 529 20.88 16.52 -4.20
C GLY A 529 21.58 15.35 -3.52
N ALA A 530 22.56 15.66 -2.67
CA ALA A 530 23.32 14.70 -1.90
C ALA A 530 22.44 14.09 -0.80
N VAL A 531 22.41 12.76 -0.71
CA VAL A 531 21.56 12.03 0.24
C VAL A 531 22.40 11.25 1.24
N PHE A 532 23.44 10.57 0.76
CA PHE A 532 24.36 9.83 1.62
C PHE A 532 25.80 10.25 1.33
N GLU A 533 26.59 10.29 2.39
CA GLU A 533 28.05 10.28 2.35
C GLU A 533 28.51 8.89 2.81
N VAL A 534 29.28 8.18 1.99
CA VAL A 534 29.77 6.83 2.31
C VAL A 534 31.29 6.84 2.35
N ARG A 535 31.89 6.35 3.43
CA ARG A 535 33.35 6.20 3.59
C ARG A 535 33.70 4.72 3.72
N GLY A 536 34.71 4.26 2.99
CA GLY A 536 35.09 2.85 2.87
C GLY A 536 35.26 2.39 1.41
N ASP A 537 35.30 1.06 1.18
CA ASP A 537 35.53 0.50 -0.15
C ASP A 537 34.35 0.75 -1.11
N ARG A 538 34.61 1.55 -2.15
CA ARG A 538 33.63 1.94 -3.18
C ARG A 538 33.06 0.74 -3.94
N ARG A 539 33.81 -0.36 -4.10
CA ARG A 539 33.42 -1.51 -4.93
C ARG A 539 32.29 -2.32 -4.31
N ALA A 540 32.17 -2.32 -2.98
CA ALA A 540 31.13 -3.04 -2.25
C ALA A 540 29.76 -2.32 -2.28
N VAL A 541 29.77 -0.99 -2.40
CA VAL A 541 28.58 -0.13 -2.21
C VAL A 541 27.64 -0.20 -3.40
N ARG A 542 26.35 -0.44 -3.11
CA ARG A 542 25.27 -0.45 -4.11
C ARG A 542 24.27 0.68 -3.85
N PRO A 543 24.37 1.83 -4.55
CA PRO A 543 23.56 3.03 -4.27
C PRO A 543 22.04 2.78 -4.27
N HIS A 544 21.54 1.96 -5.19
CA HIS A 544 20.12 1.62 -5.28
C HIS A 544 19.58 0.94 -4.01
N GLN A 545 20.41 0.20 -3.26
CA GLN A 545 19.97 -0.48 -2.03
C GLN A 545 19.82 0.50 -0.86
N LEU A 546 20.66 1.55 -0.81
CA LEU A 546 20.55 2.65 0.15
C LEU A 546 19.36 3.54 -0.18
N LEU A 547 19.18 3.92 -1.45
CA LEU A 547 18.02 4.71 -1.89
C LEU A 547 16.70 3.97 -1.64
N ALA A 548 16.66 2.64 -1.81
CA ALA A 548 15.49 1.82 -1.49
C ALA A 548 15.18 1.69 0.03
N ALA A 549 16.04 2.20 0.90
CA ALA A 549 15.80 2.34 2.33
C ALA A 549 15.12 3.68 2.70
N LEU A 550 14.94 4.57 1.72
CA LEU A 550 14.26 5.85 1.89
C LEU A 550 12.86 5.80 1.28
N LEU A 551 11.92 6.53 1.90
CA LEU A 551 10.57 6.71 1.38
C LEU A 551 10.36 8.19 1.06
N PHE A 552 10.15 8.51 -0.21
CA PHE A 552 9.84 9.86 -0.67
C PHE A 552 8.33 10.06 -0.88
N GLY A 553 7.91 11.31 -0.73
CA GLY A 553 6.53 11.78 -0.76
C GLY A 553 6.38 13.20 -1.31
N ASP A 554 5.14 13.63 -1.49
CA ASP A 554 4.83 14.98 -1.99
C ASP A 554 4.89 16.06 -0.90
N THR A 555 4.44 15.74 0.32
CA THR A 555 4.27 16.74 1.39
C THR A 555 4.66 16.25 2.78
N HIS A 556 5.20 17.16 3.60
CA HIS A 556 5.55 16.92 5.00
C HIS A 556 4.31 17.06 5.91
N ARG A 557 3.62 15.93 6.14
CA ARG A 557 2.32 15.88 6.85
C ARG A 557 2.49 15.61 8.35
N PRO A 558 1.50 15.93 9.20
CA PRO A 558 1.53 15.60 10.64
C PRO A 558 1.89 14.14 10.94
N ALA A 559 1.40 13.20 10.12
CA ALA A 559 1.68 11.78 10.22
C ALA A 559 3.18 11.43 10.07
N VAL A 560 3.96 12.29 9.41
CA VAL A 560 5.33 11.99 8.99
C VAL A 560 6.32 12.23 10.12
N SER A 561 6.24 13.38 10.79
CA SER A 561 7.14 13.70 11.90
C SER A 561 6.47 14.58 12.97
N PRO A 562 6.98 14.54 14.23
CA PRO A 562 6.49 15.41 15.29
C PRO A 562 6.62 16.90 14.94
N ALA A 563 7.69 17.27 14.23
CA ALA A 563 7.92 18.63 13.75
C ALA A 563 6.80 19.08 12.80
N ALA A 564 6.37 18.23 11.87
CA ALA A 564 5.27 18.57 10.98
C ALA A 564 3.94 18.73 11.74
N ALA A 565 3.70 17.94 12.78
CA ALA A 565 2.50 18.08 13.62
C ALA A 565 2.52 19.39 14.41
N LEU A 566 3.63 19.71 15.09
CA LEU A 566 3.81 20.98 15.81
C LEU A 566 3.68 22.19 14.87
N GLN A 567 4.35 22.14 13.71
CA GLN A 567 4.22 23.18 12.68
C GLN A 567 2.76 23.34 12.24
N SER A 568 2.05 22.23 12.01
CA SER A 568 0.65 22.28 11.59
C SER A 568 -0.27 22.92 12.63
N ILE A 569 -0.02 22.69 13.91
CA ILE A 569 -0.77 23.30 15.01
C ILE A 569 -0.41 24.79 15.13
N SER A 570 0.88 25.12 14.99
CA SER A 570 1.37 26.50 14.94
C SER A 570 0.75 27.28 13.78
N ASP A 571 0.69 26.72 12.57
CA ASP A 571 0.02 27.32 11.40
C ASP A 571 -1.45 27.67 11.70
N ILE A 572 -2.16 26.82 12.45
CA ILE A 572 -3.56 27.06 12.86
C ILE A 572 -3.63 28.19 13.89
N ALA A 573 -2.71 28.22 14.86
CA ALA A 573 -2.63 29.30 15.84
C ALA A 573 -2.33 30.65 15.17
N LEU A 574 -1.33 30.70 14.29
CA LEU A 574 -0.95 31.90 13.54
C LEU A 574 -2.10 32.43 12.68
N LYS A 575 -2.84 31.53 12.02
CA LYS A 575 -4.03 31.91 11.26
C LYS A 575 -5.13 32.47 12.17
N ALA A 576 -5.33 31.87 13.34
CA ALA A 576 -6.29 32.38 14.32
C ALA A 576 -5.88 33.76 14.87
N LEU A 577 -4.58 34.01 15.08
CA LEU A 577 -4.03 35.29 15.54
C LEU A 577 -3.92 36.35 14.43
N SER A 578 -4.16 35.98 13.17
CA SER A 578 -4.09 36.94 12.08
C SER A 578 -5.11 38.08 12.27
N PRO A 579 -4.79 39.32 11.83
CA PRO A 579 -5.69 40.46 12.00
C PRO A 579 -7.09 40.26 11.40
N ALA A 580 -7.22 39.41 10.39
CA ALA A 580 -8.49 39.10 9.75
C ALA A 580 -9.39 38.16 10.57
N VAL A 581 -8.82 37.34 11.46
CA VAL A 581 -9.56 36.33 12.25
C VAL A 581 -9.65 36.74 13.72
N ASN A 582 -8.54 37.16 14.32
CA ASN A 582 -8.42 37.63 15.71
C ASN A 582 -9.10 36.73 16.76
N ASP A 583 -8.85 35.42 16.71
CA ASP A 583 -9.40 34.43 17.65
C ASP A 583 -8.32 33.89 18.60
N ALA A 584 -8.16 34.58 19.73
CA ALA A 584 -7.24 34.19 20.79
C ALA A 584 -7.58 32.83 21.44
N SER A 585 -8.87 32.47 21.50
CA SER A 585 -9.31 31.20 22.11
C SER A 585 -8.90 29.99 21.28
N ARG A 586 -8.95 30.08 19.94
CA ARG A 586 -8.40 29.03 19.05
C ARG A 586 -6.88 28.89 19.18
N ALA A 587 -6.16 30.00 19.35
CA ALA A 587 -4.72 29.96 19.58
C ALA A 587 -4.36 29.29 20.92
N VAL A 588 -5.13 29.57 21.98
CA VAL A 588 -4.99 28.87 23.28
C VAL A 588 -5.23 27.37 23.13
N GLN A 589 -6.28 26.94 22.41
CA GLN A 589 -6.52 25.52 22.16
C GLN A 589 -5.38 24.85 21.37
N ALA A 590 -4.77 25.57 20.43
CA ALA A 590 -3.59 25.08 19.71
C ALA A 590 -2.40 24.90 20.66
N LEU A 591 -2.17 25.85 21.59
CA LEU A 591 -1.14 25.74 22.63
C LEU A 591 -1.35 24.56 23.56
N ASP A 592 -2.60 24.20 23.90
CA ASP A 592 -2.89 22.99 24.69
C ASP A 592 -2.37 21.71 24.02
N HIS A 593 -2.56 21.59 22.70
CA HIS A 593 -2.06 20.45 21.93
C HIS A 593 -0.53 20.50 21.74
N ILE A 594 0.07 21.69 21.62
CA ILE A 594 1.53 21.84 21.58
C ILE A 594 2.14 21.40 22.91
N GLU A 595 1.56 21.80 24.05
CA GLU A 595 2.02 21.38 25.38
C GLU A 595 1.99 19.85 25.51
N ASP A 596 0.89 19.19 25.14
CA ASP A 596 0.77 17.72 25.21
C ASP A 596 1.84 17.00 24.36
N LEU A 597 2.06 17.46 23.12
CA LEU A 597 3.08 16.88 22.25
C LEU A 597 4.51 17.13 22.76
N LEU A 598 4.80 18.33 23.28
CA LEU A 598 6.11 18.66 23.84
C LEU A 598 6.40 17.89 25.13
N LEU A 599 5.41 17.74 26.01
CA LEU A 599 5.51 16.89 27.21
C LEU A 599 5.76 15.42 26.85
N MET A 600 5.11 14.93 25.78
CA MET A 600 5.36 13.58 25.28
C MET A 600 6.77 13.42 24.66
N LEU A 601 7.30 14.46 24.02
CA LEU A 601 8.63 14.47 23.39
C LEU A 601 9.76 14.60 24.40
N ALA A 602 9.63 15.45 25.41
CA ALA A 602 10.69 15.81 26.35
C ALA A 602 11.50 14.61 26.90
N PRO A 603 10.88 13.60 27.53
CA PRO A 603 11.64 12.46 28.08
C PRO A 603 12.27 11.58 26.99
N ARG A 604 11.62 11.49 25.81
CA ARG A 604 12.06 10.64 24.69
C ARG A 604 13.30 11.21 23.99
N VAL A 605 13.30 12.52 23.74
CA VAL A 605 14.43 13.23 23.15
C VAL A 605 15.63 13.24 24.10
N HIS A 606 15.39 13.40 25.41
CA HIS A 606 16.46 13.32 26.42
C HIS A 606 17.13 11.94 26.45
N THR A 607 16.34 10.87 26.49
CA THR A 607 16.85 9.48 26.50
C THR A 607 17.72 9.19 25.27
N GLU A 608 17.28 9.68 24.11
CA GLU A 608 18.02 9.48 22.86
C GLU A 608 19.30 10.30 22.80
N SER A 609 19.28 11.55 23.27
CA SER A 609 20.46 12.43 23.30
C SER A 609 21.58 11.85 24.18
N ASN A 610 21.21 11.11 25.22
CA ASN A 610 22.13 10.46 26.15
C ASN A 610 22.51 9.02 25.76
N SER A 611 22.06 8.52 24.60
CA SER A 611 22.38 7.17 24.13
C SER A 611 23.72 7.13 23.37
N PRO A 612 24.76 6.45 23.87
CA PRO A 612 26.13 6.49 23.32
C PRO A 612 26.34 5.72 22.00
N GLU A 613 25.33 5.02 21.46
CA GLU A 613 25.49 4.01 20.41
C GLU A 613 25.31 4.48 18.95
N LEU A 614 25.08 5.75 18.65
CA LEU A 614 24.91 6.18 17.24
C LEU A 614 26.26 6.50 16.57
N SER A 615 27.21 5.56 16.64
CA SER A 615 28.57 5.72 16.10
C SER A 615 28.73 5.37 14.62
N THR A 616 27.67 4.94 13.91
CA THR A 616 27.80 4.52 12.48
C THR A 616 26.83 5.18 11.50
N ILE A 617 25.85 5.96 11.98
CA ILE A 617 24.93 6.72 11.13
C ILE A 617 24.73 8.11 11.75
N ARG A 618 25.49 9.10 11.28
CA ARG A 618 25.16 10.51 11.58
C ARG A 618 24.10 10.95 10.59
N GLY A 619 23.05 11.61 11.08
CA GLY A 619 22.04 12.23 10.24
C GLY A 619 21.37 13.40 10.93
N TYR A 620 20.76 14.29 10.16
CA TYR A 620 20.08 15.47 10.69
C TYR A 620 18.95 15.05 11.63
N ARG A 621 19.12 15.30 12.93
CA ARG A 621 18.11 15.12 13.97
C ARG A 621 17.83 16.47 14.61
N ARG A 622 16.54 16.73 14.86
CA ARG A 622 16.11 17.97 15.52
C ARG A 622 16.40 17.91 17.00
N SER A 623 16.93 18.99 17.54
CA SER A 623 17.19 19.15 18.96
C SER A 623 15.88 19.34 19.74
N TRP A 624 15.94 19.20 21.06
CA TRP A 624 14.83 19.60 21.94
C TRP A 624 14.44 21.07 21.73
N ALA A 625 15.43 21.95 21.59
CA ALA A 625 15.21 23.37 21.35
C ALA A 625 14.48 23.64 20.02
N ASP A 626 14.76 22.84 18.98
CA ASP A 626 14.09 22.97 17.68
C ASP A 626 12.59 22.64 17.80
N TYR A 627 12.24 21.59 18.55
CA TYR A 627 10.84 21.22 18.75
C TYR A 627 10.06 22.29 19.52
N VAL A 628 10.66 22.83 20.59
CA VAL A 628 10.08 23.95 21.33
C VAL A 628 9.91 25.14 20.38
N SER A 629 10.94 25.47 19.60
CA SER A 629 10.91 26.59 18.66
C SER A 629 9.76 26.51 17.66
N ILE A 630 9.62 25.36 16.99
CA ILE A 630 8.56 25.11 16.01
C ILE A 630 7.17 25.26 16.64
N GLY A 631 7.02 24.82 17.90
CA GLY A 631 5.76 24.89 18.62
C GLY A 631 5.40 26.28 19.11
N THR A 632 6.38 27.09 19.55
CA THR A 632 6.09 28.28 20.37
C THR A 632 6.56 29.62 19.80
N ASP A 633 7.65 29.66 19.03
CA ASP A 633 8.37 30.92 18.79
C ASP A 633 7.58 31.87 17.88
N GLU A 634 7.02 31.33 16.79
CA GLU A 634 6.16 32.10 15.87
C GLU A 634 4.86 32.56 16.57
N ILE A 635 4.25 31.69 17.39
CA ILE A 635 3.03 32.03 18.14
C ILE A 635 3.34 33.16 19.13
N ARG A 636 4.48 33.10 19.84
CA ARG A 636 4.94 34.16 20.74
C ARG A 636 5.14 35.47 19.98
N HIS A 637 5.80 35.44 18.82
CA HIS A 637 6.01 36.63 18.01
C HIS A 637 4.69 37.29 17.59
N HIS A 638 3.69 36.47 17.21
CA HIS A 638 2.39 36.93 16.76
C HIS A 638 1.32 37.08 17.86
N SER A 639 1.65 36.83 19.14
CA SER A 639 0.69 36.98 20.24
C SER A 639 0.53 38.44 20.71
N ARG A 640 1.08 39.41 19.98
CA ARG A 640 0.98 40.83 20.30
C ARG A 640 -0.47 41.29 20.33
N GLY A 641 -0.83 42.05 21.36
CA GLY A 641 -2.19 42.52 21.65
C GLY A 641 -3.08 41.48 22.32
N SER A 642 -2.57 40.28 22.65
CA SER A 642 -3.36 39.20 23.23
C SER A 642 -2.77 38.69 24.55
N ALA A 643 -3.15 39.34 25.65
CA ALA A 643 -2.82 38.89 27.01
C ALA A 643 -3.27 37.44 27.26
N GLN A 644 -4.39 37.02 26.69
CA GLN A 644 -4.87 35.63 26.82
C GLN A 644 -3.85 34.61 26.32
N VAL A 645 -3.24 34.84 25.16
CA VAL A 645 -2.28 33.92 24.53
C VAL A 645 -0.93 33.99 25.25
N GLN A 646 -0.50 35.20 25.63
CA GLN A 646 0.74 35.42 26.38
C GLN A 646 0.72 34.69 27.74
N ARG A 647 -0.39 34.79 28.50
CA ARG A 647 -0.58 34.06 29.76
C ARG A 647 -0.56 32.55 29.57
N ARG A 648 -1.16 32.06 28.49
CA ARG A 648 -1.16 30.62 28.17
C ARG A 648 0.22 30.10 27.77
N LEU A 649 0.97 30.88 27.00
CA LEU A 649 2.37 30.59 26.64
C LEU A 649 3.25 30.51 27.90
N ARG A 650 3.11 31.46 28.82
CA ARG A 650 3.77 31.43 30.13
C ARG A 650 3.47 30.12 30.86
N ALA A 651 2.19 29.76 30.97
CA ALA A 651 1.77 28.53 31.64
C ALA A 651 2.33 27.26 30.97
N LEU A 652 2.44 27.24 29.65
CA LEU A 652 3.05 26.14 28.89
C LEU A 652 4.53 26.00 29.25
N PHE A 653 5.30 27.09 29.23
CA PHE A 653 6.73 27.05 29.56
C PHE A 653 6.98 26.67 31.02
N ASP A 654 6.15 27.16 31.96
CA ASP A 654 6.22 26.78 33.36
C ASP A 654 5.94 25.28 33.54
N ALA A 655 4.91 24.74 32.88
CA ALA A 655 4.57 23.32 32.95
C ALA A 655 5.63 22.41 32.32
N LEU A 656 6.24 22.83 31.21
CA LEU A 656 7.38 22.11 30.61
C LEU A 656 8.60 22.14 31.55
N SER A 657 8.88 23.30 32.17
CA SER A 657 10.05 23.46 33.05
C SER A 657 9.98 22.57 34.29
N GLU A 658 8.79 22.30 34.81
CA GLU A 658 8.57 21.39 35.95
C GLU A 658 8.88 19.92 35.64
N GLN A 659 8.74 19.51 34.38
CA GLN A 659 8.88 18.11 33.96
C GLN A 659 10.20 17.82 33.22
N CYS A 660 10.87 18.87 32.73
CA CYS A 660 12.12 18.76 31.97
C CYS A 660 13.36 18.74 32.87
N SER A 661 14.40 18.03 32.41
CA SER A 661 15.73 18.01 33.04
C SER A 661 16.41 19.40 32.98
N PRO A 662 17.42 19.69 33.84
CA PRO A 662 18.09 20.99 33.87
C PRO A 662 18.65 21.46 32.52
N GLU A 663 19.19 20.54 31.71
CA GLU A 663 19.70 20.84 30.35
C GLU A 663 18.57 21.24 29.40
N GLN A 664 17.40 20.61 29.51
CA GLN A 664 16.22 20.91 28.70
C GLN A 664 15.50 22.19 29.13
N GLN A 665 15.77 22.70 30.33
CA GLN A 665 15.19 23.96 30.82
C GLN A 665 15.85 25.21 30.21
N ALA A 666 17.13 25.16 29.85
CA ALA A 666 17.83 26.30 29.26
C ALA A 666 17.10 26.92 28.04
N PRO A 667 16.67 26.14 27.02
CA PRO A 667 15.90 26.70 25.90
C PRO A 667 14.51 27.21 26.29
N LEU A 668 13.91 26.71 27.37
CA LEU A 668 12.62 27.20 27.87
C LEU A 668 12.77 28.56 28.57
N ARG A 669 13.80 28.71 29.42
CA ARG A 669 14.10 29.97 30.11
C ARG A 669 14.35 31.10 29.12
N ALA A 670 15.16 30.86 28.08
CA ALA A 670 15.40 31.86 27.04
C ALA A 670 14.11 32.36 26.35
N ARG A 671 13.08 31.51 26.25
CA ARG A 671 11.78 31.88 25.65
C ARG A 671 10.85 32.57 26.64
N ILE A 672 10.95 32.23 27.93
CA ILE A 672 10.29 32.99 29.02
C ILE A 672 10.87 34.40 29.06
N ASP A 673 12.19 34.55 29.03
CA ASP A 673 12.87 35.85 29.06
C ASP A 673 12.48 36.69 27.83
N ALA A 674 12.46 36.09 26.64
CA ALA A 674 12.02 36.77 25.42
C ALA A 674 10.53 37.14 25.44
N LEU A 675 9.67 36.34 26.09
CA LEU A 675 8.26 36.69 26.31
C LEU A 675 8.13 37.88 27.26
N ASP A 676 8.95 37.93 28.32
CA ASP A 676 8.97 39.02 29.28
C ASP A 676 9.43 40.34 28.66
N GLU A 677 10.48 40.32 27.84
CA GLU A 677 10.93 41.49 27.09
C GLU A 677 9.84 42.00 26.14
N GLN A 678 9.11 41.10 25.49
CA GLN A 678 7.98 41.46 24.62
C GLN A 678 6.84 42.11 25.41
N LEU A 679 6.50 41.58 26.60
CA LEU A 679 5.45 42.12 27.46
C LEU A 679 5.78 43.53 27.97
N ASP A 680 7.05 43.79 28.30
CA ASP A 680 7.51 45.12 28.71
C ASP A 680 7.40 46.15 27.60
N ALA A 681 7.72 45.75 26.36
CA ALA A 681 7.63 46.63 25.20
C ALA A 681 6.19 46.92 24.77
N GLU A 682 5.26 46.00 25.06
CA GLU A 682 3.88 46.05 24.55
C GLU A 682 2.90 46.73 25.51
N TRP A 683 2.92 46.38 26.80
CA TRP A 683 1.95 46.86 27.78
C TRP A 683 2.51 48.05 28.56
N ALA A 684 2.03 49.25 28.23
CA ALA A 684 2.45 50.50 28.89
C ALA A 684 1.89 50.64 30.32
N ILE A 685 0.66 50.14 30.55
CA ILE A 685 -0.02 50.20 31.85
C ILE A 685 0.50 49.06 32.74
N GLY A 686 0.91 49.40 33.97
CA GLY A 686 1.48 48.42 34.91
C GLY A 686 0.55 47.24 35.22
N LEU A 687 -0.74 47.51 35.43
CA LEU A 687 -1.73 46.46 35.69
C LEU A 687 -1.86 45.47 34.52
N ASP A 688 -1.98 45.96 33.28
CA ASP A 688 -2.13 45.09 32.11
C ASP A 688 -0.87 44.24 31.88
N ARG A 689 0.30 44.83 32.11
CA ARG A 689 1.59 44.13 32.07
C ARG A 689 1.65 43.01 33.12
N ASP A 690 1.27 43.29 34.36
CA ASP A 690 1.28 42.30 35.45
C ASP A 690 0.28 41.17 35.19
N LEU A 691 -0.90 41.50 34.68
CA LEU A 691 -1.91 40.51 34.30
C LEU A 691 -1.45 39.65 33.13
N ALA A 692 -0.83 40.23 32.10
CA ALA A 692 -0.33 39.51 30.93
C ALA A 692 0.88 38.61 31.25
N ARG A 693 1.72 39.00 32.21
CA ARG A 693 2.86 38.19 32.70
C ARG A 693 2.44 36.97 33.50
N ALA A 694 1.21 36.93 33.98
CA ALA A 694 0.80 35.90 34.90
C ALA A 694 0.49 34.56 34.21
N SER A 695 0.97 33.45 34.78
CA SER A 695 0.71 32.11 34.24
C SER A 695 -0.75 31.70 34.46
N ASP A 696 -1.46 31.44 33.35
CA ASP A 696 -2.83 30.92 33.36
C ASP A 696 -3.02 29.83 32.28
N ARG A 697 -3.46 28.65 32.70
CA ARG A 697 -3.70 27.49 31.81
C ARG A 697 -4.88 27.68 30.87
N GLN A 698 -5.84 28.54 31.19
CA GLN A 698 -6.98 28.83 30.31
C GLN A 698 -6.81 30.15 29.54
N GLY A 699 -5.89 31.00 30.00
CA GLY A 699 -5.64 32.33 29.45
C GLY A 699 -6.78 33.33 29.66
N PHE A 700 -7.81 33.04 30.46
CA PHE A 700 -8.90 33.98 30.74
C PHE A 700 -8.48 35.10 31.69
N GLY A 701 -7.51 34.82 32.57
CA GLY A 701 -7.12 35.69 33.67
C GLY A 701 -7.87 35.39 34.94
N THR A 702 -7.20 35.64 36.06
CA THR A 702 -7.82 35.70 37.38
C THR A 702 -7.69 37.13 37.92
N GLU A 703 -8.46 37.46 38.96
CA GLU A 703 -8.42 38.78 39.63
C GLU A 703 -7.01 39.17 40.09
N THR A 704 -6.14 38.19 40.37
CA THR A 704 -4.74 38.39 40.78
C THR A 704 -3.73 38.08 39.68
N GLY A 705 -4.19 37.81 38.46
CA GLY A 705 -3.40 37.31 37.33
C GLY A 705 -2.88 35.88 37.52
N ARG A 706 -2.55 35.46 38.74
CA ARG A 706 -1.97 34.13 39.02
C ARG A 706 -3.08 33.10 39.19
N TRP A 707 -2.93 31.94 38.55
CA TRP A 707 -3.54 30.73 39.10
C TRP A 707 -2.90 30.48 40.47
N SER A 708 -3.63 30.74 41.55
CA SER A 708 -3.20 30.29 42.86
C SER A 708 -3.10 28.76 42.77
N ARG A 709 -1.88 28.20 42.86
CA ARG A 709 -1.65 26.74 42.91
C ARG A 709 -2.31 26.05 44.11
N VAL A 710 -3.15 26.75 44.90
CA VAL A 710 -3.37 26.46 46.33
C VAL A 710 -4.83 26.65 46.76
N ARG A 711 -5.79 26.13 46.01
CA ARG A 711 -6.92 25.45 46.65
C ARG A 711 -6.98 24.04 46.09
N ARG A 712 -6.13 23.15 46.63
CA ARG A 712 -6.39 21.72 46.45
C ARG A 712 -7.82 21.48 46.90
N LEU A 713 -8.63 20.87 46.04
CA LEU A 713 -9.87 20.25 46.46
C LEU A 713 -9.50 19.12 47.41
N SER A 714 -9.40 19.46 48.70
CA SER A 714 -9.28 18.49 49.78
C SER A 714 -10.68 17.94 50.00
N ILE A 715 -10.92 16.72 49.54
CA ILE A 715 -12.09 15.95 49.97
C ILE A 715 -11.65 15.28 51.28
N ASP A 716 -11.83 15.99 52.39
CA ASP A 716 -11.54 15.45 53.71
C ASP A 716 -12.58 14.38 54.04
N HIS A 717 -12.16 13.12 54.17
CA HIS A 717 -13.07 11.99 54.41
C HIS A 717 -13.39 11.77 55.90
N GLN A 718 -13.04 12.71 56.78
CA GLN A 718 -13.27 12.61 58.22
C GLN A 718 -14.25 13.67 58.75
N ARG A 719 -15.47 13.19 59.06
CA ARG A 719 -16.41 13.52 60.16
C ARG A 719 -17.77 12.99 59.69
N GLU A 720 -18.19 11.81 60.10
CA GLU A 720 -18.94 11.58 61.35
C GLU A 720 -18.61 10.22 61.99
N ARG A 721 -17.76 10.22 63.02
CA ARG A 721 -17.90 9.33 64.18
C ARG A 721 -17.42 10.12 65.39
N GLY A 722 -18.29 10.26 66.38
CA GLY A 722 -17.98 10.88 67.67
C GLY A 722 -18.77 12.16 67.94
N ALA A 723 -20.08 12.02 68.09
CA ALA A 723 -20.78 12.77 69.12
C ALA A 723 -20.80 11.85 70.36
N ASP A 724 -19.77 11.92 71.19
CA ASP A 724 -19.94 11.91 72.64
C ASP A 724 -18.65 12.33 73.36
N ASP A 725 -18.83 13.06 74.45
CA ASP A 725 -17.87 13.48 75.48
C ASP A 725 -16.76 14.49 75.14
N GLY A 726 -17.05 15.76 75.47
CA GLY A 726 -16.51 16.36 76.70
C GLY A 726 -15.09 16.96 76.68
N GLY A 727 -15.01 18.26 77.01
CA GLY A 727 -13.78 18.90 77.49
C GLY A 727 -13.32 20.09 76.62
N VAL A 728 -13.77 21.32 76.87
CA VAL A 728 -13.20 22.29 77.84
C VAL A 728 -11.90 22.97 77.35
N VAL A 729 -12.10 24.22 76.88
CA VAL A 729 -11.36 25.47 77.20
C VAL A 729 -9.99 25.80 76.54
N ALA A 730 -9.98 27.00 75.92
CA ALA A 730 -8.97 28.09 75.79
C ALA A 730 -7.49 27.74 75.46
N ASP A 731 -6.73 28.51 74.68
CA ASP A 731 -6.74 29.94 74.31
C ASP A 731 -6.46 30.14 72.82
#